data_AF-A0A0G4K3K1-F1
#
_entry.id   AF-A0A0G4K3K1-F1
#
_cell.length_a   1.000
_cell.length_b   1.000
_cell.length_c   1.000
_cell.angle_alpha   90.00
_cell.angle_beta   90.00
_cell.angle_gamma   90.00
#
_symmetry.space_group_name_H-M   'P 1'
#
loop_
_entity.id
_entity.type
_entity.pdbx_description
1 polymer ?
#
loop_
_entity_poly.entity_id
_entity_poly.type
_entity_poly.pdbx_seq_one_letter_code
_entity_poly.pdbx_strand_id
1 'polypeptide(L)'
;MLKNNTNIITFKDVFNGLGNNYKENLIELINSINNDYIKSKISIKEEKEENIFNYNIANLNNNEITYIKNYINLCLNNCNDIKDASFVRQYIDKVFKFKIKNNNEDFPFLYLLLLLKLYSDDYKSLYIFMNNIGIYYDIIKLIFFDIEVYDIYIDESGNIDYDKEEKKLFVVGGYYTKNIRYDDWEKETKAELKRLSEKYSIDDNIIYHRTKIEDFNVRKSITKEIFNFIKENKGKFVCIYENKPNGIEFTKQYYLDLVSKLIVNTLKKILSDEELDFDSKKILLIIHIAKRGDKDNNALDIYNFGGVKKFLNYIVDNKIEIDKIVEEWESHNEEYFQEVTNVPKSDIKSKVYESIEEWKIKYSVTDKNINYELSNPSDALKDSTLVFADYFCNTFYNRSGSDSKEIFKDFDIYLQIKYSFLDKDTIDFYFYKYDYYTILNRYIFYKKLINQENITKRTKDFAENGSKEILQFFKKDNLKRRVNYLVHAVKSILDNLEIESNNEFKYDNILGSCDILIDLLEKIKQDNSNDFVLRKIYSMIFMINTAKLSVYNHSDNTEKSLEMVKTNIDYINNIDNDNFFFREKILFDNISTVAQWDFYECDYIIKYIKKVLEDIKCYEKLYIDDIARLYGTLGQTYIIHYYVTENTKDLDKAKECFFESKKLFKDDKGNTSRTYSNLMLYAITSGMEDEFLDYLYKYITEKEESFDNIDLLIEKLVSYIDNNNQPDKSDKYLIIRLLRYCKNFDTEYSKKIANILIEKSSNFYDDKKRKESSEDVDIEKDYCFVYYKIKKEKISLSNSYIFVENLQGYFQYMRKLSLYLTEILTGDESYFDKAVDILEEMVNMQDTNYKKAFGKFFEESAKPNLDKYKWAYNLSKKLYM
;
A
#
# COMPACT_ATOMS: atom_id res chain seq x y z
N MET A 1 -36.47 -12.54 -31.05
CA MET A 1 -37.25 -11.52 -31.80
C MET A 1 -36.93 -11.50 -33.30
N LEU A 2 -35.71 -11.19 -33.76
CA LEU A 2 -35.44 -10.95 -35.19
C LEU A 2 -35.33 -12.22 -36.07
N LYS A 3 -34.70 -13.30 -35.59
CA LYS A 3 -34.41 -14.51 -36.41
C LYS A 3 -35.67 -15.17 -36.98
N ASN A 4 -36.76 -15.13 -36.24
CA ASN A 4 -38.00 -15.86 -36.55
C ASN A 4 -39.08 -14.95 -37.19
N ASN A 5 -38.77 -13.69 -37.49
CA ASN A 5 -39.71 -12.75 -38.09
C ASN A 5 -39.37 -12.52 -39.57
N THR A 6 -40.32 -12.78 -40.47
CA THR A 6 -40.15 -12.63 -41.91
C THR A 6 -40.31 -11.19 -42.39
N ASN A 7 -40.92 -10.32 -41.57
CA ASN A 7 -41.17 -8.91 -41.84
C ASN A 7 -40.14 -8.01 -41.12
N ILE A 8 -40.08 -6.74 -41.53
CA ILE A 8 -39.25 -5.72 -40.85
C ILE A 8 -39.90 -5.41 -39.50
N ILE A 9 -39.11 -5.45 -38.43
CA ILE A 9 -39.58 -5.11 -37.09
C ILE A 9 -39.44 -3.60 -36.89
N THR A 10 -40.56 -2.93 -36.60
CA THR A 10 -40.61 -1.49 -36.34
C THR A 10 -40.50 -1.18 -34.84
N PHE A 11 -40.23 0.08 -34.50
CA PHE A 11 -40.22 0.56 -33.13
C PHE A 11 -41.56 0.33 -32.45
N LYS A 12 -42.68 0.60 -33.13
CA LYS A 12 -44.03 0.36 -32.60
C LYS A 12 -44.24 -1.10 -32.25
N ASP A 13 -43.85 -2.02 -33.13
CA ASP A 13 -44.01 -3.46 -32.91
C ASP A 13 -43.30 -3.91 -31.64
N VAL A 14 -42.09 -3.40 -31.39
CA VAL A 14 -41.32 -3.73 -30.19
C VAL A 14 -41.90 -3.02 -28.99
N PHE A 15 -42.02 -1.69 -29.02
CA PHE A 15 -42.41 -0.87 -27.88
C PHE A 15 -43.76 -1.26 -27.31
N ASN A 16 -44.76 -1.53 -28.17
CA ASN A 16 -46.08 -1.97 -27.71
C ASN A 16 -46.06 -3.38 -27.09
N GLY A 17 -45.12 -4.23 -27.51
CA GLY A 17 -44.92 -5.58 -26.97
C GLY A 17 -44.07 -5.64 -25.69
N LEU A 18 -43.42 -4.54 -25.29
CA LEU A 18 -42.60 -4.49 -24.09
C LEU A 18 -43.46 -4.36 -22.82
N GLY A 19 -43.08 -5.08 -21.76
CA GLY A 19 -43.56 -4.80 -20.40
C GLY A 19 -43.02 -3.45 -19.88
N ASN A 20 -43.69 -2.87 -18.89
CA ASN A 20 -43.39 -1.51 -18.40
C ASN A 20 -41.92 -1.33 -18.00
N ASN A 21 -41.33 -2.27 -17.25
CA ASN A 21 -39.91 -2.21 -16.88
C ASN A 21 -38.96 -2.12 -18.10
N TYR A 22 -39.29 -2.80 -19.21
CA TYR A 22 -38.48 -2.73 -20.43
C TYR A 22 -38.73 -1.44 -21.22
N LYS A 23 -39.92 -0.85 -21.12
CA LYS A 23 -40.21 0.48 -21.69
C LYS A 23 -39.43 1.56 -20.95
N GLU A 24 -39.41 1.51 -19.62
CA GLU A 24 -38.63 2.43 -18.77
C GLU A 24 -37.14 2.35 -19.12
N ASN A 25 -36.56 1.15 -19.19
CA ASN A 25 -35.17 0.96 -19.59
C ASN A 25 -34.86 1.54 -20.99
N LEU A 26 -35.79 1.40 -21.94
CA LEU A 26 -35.64 1.96 -23.28
C LEU A 26 -35.73 3.50 -23.28
N ILE A 27 -36.57 4.09 -22.43
CA ILE A 27 -36.66 5.54 -22.22
C ILE A 27 -35.35 6.07 -21.61
N GLU A 28 -34.79 5.39 -20.61
CA GLU A 28 -33.49 5.74 -20.02
C GLU A 28 -32.38 5.72 -21.07
N LEU A 29 -32.33 4.68 -21.91
CA LEU A 29 -31.39 4.58 -23.03
C LEU A 29 -31.56 5.71 -24.05
N ILE A 30 -32.79 6.11 -24.37
CA ILE A 30 -33.03 7.26 -25.26
C ILE A 30 -32.57 8.56 -24.60
N ASN A 31 -32.78 8.69 -23.29
CA ASN A 31 -32.35 9.86 -22.53
C ASN A 31 -30.82 9.96 -22.38
N SER A 32 -30.08 8.86 -22.52
CA SER A 32 -28.62 8.83 -22.49
C SER A 32 -27.96 9.24 -23.82
N ILE A 33 -28.73 9.59 -24.85
CA ILE A 33 -28.20 10.15 -26.10
C ILE A 33 -27.56 11.51 -25.83
N ASN A 34 -26.26 11.63 -26.11
CA ASN A 34 -25.45 12.83 -25.90
C ASN A 34 -25.64 13.92 -26.97
N ASN A 35 -26.28 13.59 -28.10
CA ASN A 35 -26.57 14.54 -29.16
C ASN A 35 -28.00 15.07 -29.01
N ASP A 36 -28.15 16.30 -28.49
CA ASP A 36 -29.45 16.93 -28.23
C ASP A 36 -30.35 16.99 -29.46
N TYR A 37 -29.75 17.19 -30.64
CA TYR A 37 -30.51 17.21 -31.89
C TYR A 37 -31.08 15.83 -32.23
N ILE A 38 -30.31 14.73 -32.10
CA ILE A 38 -30.82 13.37 -32.29
C ILE A 38 -31.82 13.00 -31.18
N LYS A 39 -31.52 13.35 -29.92
CA LYS A 39 -32.38 13.09 -28.77
C LYS A 39 -33.74 13.78 -28.92
N SER A 40 -33.77 15.03 -29.39
CA SER A 40 -35.01 15.78 -29.63
C SER A 40 -35.93 15.15 -30.69
N LYS A 41 -35.39 14.25 -31.53
CA LYS A 41 -36.19 13.51 -32.52
C LYS A 41 -36.93 12.33 -31.94
N ILE A 42 -36.61 11.85 -30.75
CA ILE A 42 -37.28 10.72 -30.12
C ILE A 42 -37.96 11.22 -28.85
N SER A 43 -39.27 11.37 -28.88
CA SER A 43 -40.07 11.77 -27.72
C SER A 43 -40.89 10.60 -27.23
N ILE A 44 -40.76 10.25 -25.95
CA ILE A 44 -41.64 9.32 -25.26
C ILE A 44 -42.14 10.03 -24.00
N LYS A 45 -43.45 10.10 -23.82
CA LYS A 45 -44.11 10.72 -22.67
C LYS A 45 -44.98 9.69 -21.97
N GLU A 46 -44.81 9.57 -20.67
CA GLU A 46 -45.65 8.77 -19.80
C GLU A 46 -46.79 9.63 -19.25
N GLU A 47 -48.03 9.17 -19.40
CA GLU A 47 -49.19 9.78 -18.76
C GLU A 47 -49.39 9.16 -17.37
N LYS A 48 -49.19 10.00 -16.34
CA LYS A 48 -49.04 9.61 -14.93
C LYS A 48 -50.21 8.83 -14.32
N GLU A 49 -51.39 8.82 -14.93
CA GLU A 49 -52.59 8.24 -14.32
C GLU A 49 -52.90 6.81 -14.79
N GLU A 50 -52.29 6.31 -15.87
CA GLU A 50 -52.67 4.98 -16.43
C GLU A 50 -51.49 4.14 -17.01
N ASN A 51 -50.22 4.50 -16.79
CA ASN A 51 -49.05 3.86 -17.45
C ASN A 51 -49.19 3.81 -18.99
N ILE A 52 -49.85 4.81 -19.57
CA ILE A 52 -49.99 4.98 -21.01
C ILE A 52 -48.79 5.77 -21.52
N PHE A 53 -48.06 5.18 -22.47
CA PHE A 53 -46.89 5.79 -23.08
C PHE A 53 -47.22 6.30 -24.49
N ASN A 54 -47.12 7.61 -24.68
CA ASN A 54 -47.24 8.26 -25.99
C ASN A 54 -45.85 8.52 -26.55
N TYR A 55 -45.56 8.05 -27.77
CA TYR A 55 -44.27 8.23 -28.41
C TYR A 55 -44.37 8.82 -29.81
N ASN A 56 -43.34 9.59 -30.19
CA ASN A 56 -43.19 10.22 -31.49
C ASN A 56 -41.70 10.23 -31.90
N ILE A 57 -41.37 9.68 -33.06
CA ILE A 57 -40.01 9.67 -33.62
C ILE A 57 -39.94 10.56 -34.86
N ALA A 58 -39.54 11.84 -34.73
CA ALA A 58 -39.37 12.75 -35.85
C ALA A 58 -38.44 12.16 -36.94
N ASN A 59 -38.76 12.43 -38.20
CA ASN A 59 -38.00 11.86 -39.32
C ASN A 59 -36.53 12.27 -39.30
N LEU A 60 -35.67 11.26 -39.55
CA LEU A 60 -34.29 11.50 -39.91
C LEU A 60 -34.22 12.06 -41.33
N ASN A 61 -33.32 13.02 -41.57
CA ASN A 61 -33.08 13.51 -42.93
C ASN A 61 -32.30 12.48 -43.76
N ASN A 62 -32.24 12.67 -45.08
CA ASN A 62 -31.56 11.73 -45.98
C ASN A 62 -30.06 11.57 -45.67
N ASN A 63 -29.39 12.60 -45.17
CA ASN A 63 -27.97 12.54 -44.80
C ASN A 63 -27.76 11.65 -43.57
N GLU A 64 -28.61 11.76 -42.55
CA GLU A 64 -28.58 10.95 -41.33
C GLU A 64 -28.87 9.47 -41.64
N ILE A 65 -29.88 9.20 -42.46
CA ILE A 65 -30.19 7.83 -42.90
C ILE A 65 -29.01 7.25 -43.70
N THR A 66 -28.40 8.05 -44.57
CA THR A 66 -27.21 7.63 -45.35
C THR A 66 -26.03 7.33 -44.43
N TYR A 67 -25.81 8.16 -43.40
CA TYR A 67 -24.77 7.93 -42.39
C TYR A 67 -24.98 6.62 -41.63
N ILE A 68 -26.20 6.36 -41.14
CA ILE A 68 -26.53 5.09 -40.46
C ILE A 68 -26.33 3.89 -41.40
N LYS A 69 -26.75 3.98 -42.66
CA LYS A 69 -26.54 2.92 -43.67
C LYS A 69 -25.06 2.65 -43.94
N ASN A 70 -24.25 3.70 -44.06
CA ASN A 70 -22.81 3.58 -44.23
C ASN A 70 -22.14 2.95 -43.00
N TYR A 71 -22.57 3.33 -41.80
CA TYR A 71 -22.09 2.72 -40.57
C TYR A 71 -22.44 1.23 -40.50
N ILE A 72 -23.67 0.83 -40.85
CA ILE A 72 -24.07 -0.59 -40.92
C ILE A 72 -23.19 -1.37 -41.91
N ASN A 73 -22.91 -0.81 -43.08
CA ASN A 73 -22.01 -1.43 -44.06
C ASN A 73 -20.58 -1.56 -43.51
N LEU A 74 -20.11 -0.56 -42.76
CA LEU A 74 -18.82 -0.62 -42.08
C LEU A 74 -18.80 -1.71 -41.00
N CYS A 75 -19.86 -1.85 -40.20
CA CYS A 75 -20.01 -2.97 -39.26
C CYS A 75 -19.98 -4.32 -39.97
N LEU A 76 -20.70 -4.46 -41.10
CA LEU A 76 -20.74 -5.70 -41.89
C LEU A 76 -19.38 -6.09 -42.46
N ASN A 77 -18.57 -5.11 -42.85
CA ASN A 77 -17.25 -5.35 -43.42
C ASN A 77 -16.20 -5.70 -42.36
N ASN A 78 -16.41 -5.30 -41.10
CA ASN A 78 -15.45 -5.50 -40.00
C ASN A 78 -15.87 -6.60 -39.00
N CYS A 79 -17.10 -7.12 -39.08
CA CYS A 79 -17.58 -8.19 -38.20
C CYS A 79 -17.25 -9.57 -38.79
N ASN A 80 -16.13 -10.17 -38.35
CA ASN A 80 -15.63 -11.44 -38.89
C ASN A 80 -16.39 -12.70 -38.39
N ASP A 81 -17.17 -12.59 -37.29
CA ASP A 81 -17.74 -13.74 -36.56
C ASP A 81 -19.28 -13.83 -36.60
N ILE A 82 -19.88 -13.56 -37.76
CA ILE A 82 -21.33 -13.73 -37.98
C ILE A 82 -21.62 -15.18 -38.40
N LYS A 83 -22.32 -15.95 -37.56
CA LYS A 83 -22.63 -17.37 -37.86
C LYS A 83 -23.63 -17.50 -39.02
N ASP A 84 -24.64 -16.63 -39.10
CA ASP A 84 -25.64 -16.61 -40.18
C ASP A 84 -25.59 -15.31 -41.02
N ALA A 85 -24.47 -15.13 -41.72
CA ALA A 85 -24.22 -13.91 -42.52
C ALA A 85 -25.26 -13.71 -43.64
N SER A 86 -25.83 -14.81 -44.15
CA SER A 86 -26.82 -14.78 -45.21
C SER A 86 -28.14 -14.15 -44.73
N PHE A 87 -28.64 -14.57 -43.57
CA PHE A 87 -29.84 -14.02 -42.96
C PHE A 87 -29.65 -12.54 -42.58
N VAL A 88 -28.53 -12.21 -41.93
CA VAL A 88 -28.23 -10.84 -41.49
C VAL A 88 -28.23 -9.87 -42.67
N ARG A 89 -27.57 -10.22 -43.78
CA ARG A 89 -27.55 -9.40 -45.00
C ARG A 89 -28.96 -9.22 -45.58
N GLN A 90 -29.74 -10.29 -45.68
CA GLN A 90 -31.13 -10.21 -46.17
C GLN A 90 -32.00 -9.31 -45.29
N TYR A 91 -31.84 -9.36 -43.97
CA TYR A 91 -32.58 -8.51 -43.04
C TYR A 91 -32.19 -7.04 -43.19
N ILE A 92 -30.88 -6.74 -43.28
CA ILE A 92 -30.38 -5.38 -43.50
C ILE A 92 -30.85 -4.79 -44.84
N ASP A 93 -30.83 -5.59 -45.91
CA ASP A 93 -31.35 -5.18 -47.22
C ASP A 93 -32.83 -4.79 -47.17
N LYS A 94 -33.64 -5.54 -46.40
CA LYS A 94 -35.04 -5.20 -46.15
C LYS A 94 -35.15 -3.86 -45.42
N VAL A 95 -34.39 -3.67 -44.34
CA VAL A 95 -34.34 -2.41 -43.58
C VAL A 95 -33.93 -1.23 -44.48
N PHE A 96 -32.94 -1.40 -45.36
CA PHE A 96 -32.46 -0.34 -46.25
C PHE A 96 -33.47 0.10 -47.30
N LYS A 97 -34.30 -0.83 -47.78
CA LYS A 97 -35.35 -0.59 -48.77
C LYS A 97 -36.65 -0.07 -48.16
N PHE A 98 -36.76 -0.05 -46.83
CA PHE A 98 -37.95 0.41 -46.14
C PHE A 98 -38.15 1.93 -46.31
N LYS A 99 -39.35 2.34 -46.72
CA LYS A 99 -39.73 3.76 -46.84
C LYS A 99 -40.36 4.23 -45.54
N ILE A 100 -39.67 5.10 -44.81
CA ILE A 100 -40.18 5.74 -43.60
C ILE A 100 -41.28 6.73 -44.01
N LYS A 101 -42.52 6.53 -43.54
CA LYS A 101 -43.66 7.44 -43.81
C LYS A 101 -43.78 8.50 -42.71
N ASN A 102 -44.29 9.68 -43.06
CA ASN A 102 -44.61 10.75 -42.10
C ASN A 102 -45.78 10.29 -41.21
N ASN A 103 -45.44 9.77 -40.03
CA ASN A 103 -46.24 9.51 -38.81
C ASN A 103 -45.65 8.40 -37.91
N ASN A 104 -44.36 8.08 -38.07
CA ASN A 104 -43.42 7.74 -36.99
C ASN A 104 -43.68 6.49 -36.11
N GLU A 105 -44.61 5.64 -36.50
CA GLU A 105 -44.82 4.31 -35.91
C GLU A 105 -44.00 3.22 -36.61
N ASP A 106 -43.76 3.36 -37.91
CA ASP A 106 -43.09 2.38 -38.76
C ASP A 106 -41.54 2.49 -38.76
N PHE A 107 -40.94 3.18 -37.79
CA PHE A 107 -39.49 3.40 -37.77
C PHE A 107 -38.74 2.08 -37.57
N PRO A 108 -37.80 1.66 -38.44
CA PRO A 108 -37.09 0.39 -38.27
C PRO A 108 -36.37 0.33 -36.92
N PHE A 109 -36.67 -0.68 -36.11
CA PHE A 109 -36.11 -0.79 -34.76
C PHE A 109 -34.58 -0.88 -34.76
N LEU A 110 -34.00 -1.48 -35.80
CA LEU A 110 -32.55 -1.55 -36.00
C LEU A 110 -31.90 -0.15 -36.08
N TYR A 111 -32.57 0.83 -36.69
CA TYR A 111 -32.06 2.20 -36.75
C TYR A 111 -32.03 2.86 -35.37
N LEU A 112 -33.03 2.57 -34.52
CA LEU A 112 -33.02 3.08 -33.15
C LEU A 112 -31.85 2.50 -32.36
N LEU A 113 -31.64 1.17 -32.42
CA LEU A 113 -30.53 0.52 -31.71
C LEU A 113 -29.17 1.08 -32.14
N LEU A 114 -29.00 1.41 -33.43
CA LEU A 114 -27.78 2.01 -33.94
C LEU A 114 -27.62 3.48 -33.54
N LEU A 115 -28.70 4.25 -33.49
CA LEU A 115 -28.65 5.61 -32.95
C LEU A 115 -28.23 5.59 -31.49
N LEU A 116 -28.78 4.66 -30.69
CA LEU A 116 -28.38 4.45 -29.31
C LEU A 116 -26.88 4.08 -29.24
N LYS A 117 -26.40 3.15 -30.06
CA LYS A 117 -24.98 2.76 -30.10
C LYS A 117 -24.03 3.89 -30.52
N LEU A 118 -24.46 4.73 -31.46
CA LEU A 118 -23.63 5.79 -32.05
C LEU A 118 -23.57 7.06 -31.19
N TYR A 119 -24.66 7.36 -30.48
CA TYR A 119 -24.82 8.64 -29.78
C TYR A 119 -25.00 8.51 -28.26
N SER A 120 -24.96 7.30 -27.70
CA SER A 120 -24.91 7.05 -26.26
C SER A 120 -23.56 6.47 -25.86
N ASP A 121 -22.99 6.96 -24.76
CA ASP A 121 -21.83 6.32 -24.13
C ASP A 121 -22.23 5.10 -23.28
N ASP A 122 -23.53 4.89 -23.02
CA ASP A 122 -24.06 3.74 -22.26
C ASP A 122 -24.30 2.52 -23.15
N TYR A 123 -23.22 1.99 -23.70
CA TYR A 123 -23.26 0.77 -24.52
C TYR A 123 -23.58 -0.48 -23.69
N LYS A 124 -23.26 -0.47 -22.39
CA LYS A 124 -23.54 -1.58 -21.48
C LYS A 124 -25.05 -1.80 -21.34
N SER A 125 -25.79 -0.77 -20.96
CA SER A 125 -27.25 -0.89 -20.78
C SER A 125 -27.93 -1.26 -22.10
N LEU A 126 -27.43 -0.76 -23.24
CA LEU A 126 -27.92 -1.12 -24.56
C LEU A 126 -27.71 -2.62 -24.86
N TYR A 127 -26.53 -3.15 -24.56
CA TYR A 127 -26.20 -4.57 -24.73
C TYR A 127 -27.13 -5.46 -23.89
N ILE A 128 -27.31 -5.11 -22.61
CA ILE A 128 -28.18 -5.84 -21.68
C ILE A 128 -29.64 -5.78 -22.15
N PHE A 129 -30.11 -4.60 -22.55
CA PHE A 129 -31.47 -4.41 -23.05
C PHE A 129 -31.73 -5.27 -24.29
N MET A 130 -30.82 -5.26 -25.28
CA MET A 130 -30.94 -6.04 -26.50
C MET A 130 -30.97 -7.55 -26.24
N ASN A 131 -30.18 -8.04 -25.27
CA ASN A 131 -30.23 -9.42 -24.84
C ASN A 131 -31.57 -9.77 -24.18
N ASN A 132 -32.03 -8.95 -23.23
CA ASN A 132 -33.25 -9.21 -22.47
C ASN A 132 -34.52 -9.25 -23.33
N ILE A 133 -34.60 -8.44 -24.39
CA ILE A 133 -35.74 -8.47 -25.32
C ILE A 133 -35.57 -9.54 -26.43
N GLY A 134 -34.48 -10.30 -26.40
CA GLY A 134 -34.20 -11.40 -27.31
C GLY A 134 -33.87 -10.97 -28.74
N ILE A 135 -33.07 -9.91 -28.94
CA ILE A 135 -32.51 -9.58 -30.26
C ILE A 135 -31.65 -10.74 -30.77
N TYR A 136 -31.69 -10.97 -32.08
CA TYR A 136 -30.90 -12.05 -32.67
C TYR A 136 -29.41 -11.78 -32.50
N TYR A 137 -28.66 -12.76 -32.00
CA TYR A 137 -27.29 -12.53 -31.54
C TYR A 137 -26.35 -12.01 -32.61
N ASP A 138 -26.43 -12.51 -33.84
CA ASP A 138 -25.60 -11.99 -34.94
C ASP A 138 -25.86 -10.51 -35.25
N ILE A 139 -27.06 -10.00 -34.94
CA ILE A 139 -27.38 -8.56 -35.03
C ILE A 139 -26.79 -7.80 -33.82
N ILE A 140 -26.79 -8.40 -32.63
CA ILE A 140 -26.10 -7.82 -31.45
C ILE A 140 -24.60 -7.71 -31.73
N LYS A 141 -23.96 -8.78 -32.20
CA LYS A 141 -22.55 -8.82 -32.62
C LYS A 141 -22.23 -7.75 -33.66
N LEU A 142 -23.10 -7.57 -34.65
CA LEU A 142 -22.94 -6.54 -35.66
C LEU A 142 -22.92 -5.13 -35.06
N ILE A 143 -23.86 -4.83 -34.15
CA ILE A 143 -23.95 -3.51 -33.50
C ILE A 143 -22.77 -3.26 -32.55
N PHE A 144 -22.29 -4.31 -31.90
CA PHE A 144 -21.20 -4.29 -30.91
C PHE A 144 -19.87 -4.79 -31.48
N PHE A 145 -19.65 -4.69 -32.80
CA PHE A 145 -18.44 -5.23 -33.44
C PHE A 145 -17.13 -4.60 -32.93
N ASP A 146 -17.21 -3.40 -32.37
CA ASP A 146 -16.12 -2.62 -31.77
C ASP A 146 -15.92 -2.90 -30.26
N ILE A 147 -16.74 -3.78 -29.67
CA ILE A 147 -16.73 -4.12 -28.25
C ILE A 147 -16.54 -5.63 -28.10
N GLU A 148 -15.51 -6.03 -27.37
CA GLU A 148 -15.27 -7.41 -26.98
C GLU A 148 -16.00 -7.71 -25.66
N VAL A 149 -16.84 -8.75 -25.65
CA VAL A 149 -17.63 -9.15 -24.49
C VAL A 149 -17.03 -10.41 -23.88
N TYR A 150 -16.79 -10.40 -22.57
CA TYR A 150 -16.32 -11.56 -21.83
C TYR A 150 -17.33 -11.96 -20.77
N ASP A 151 -17.83 -13.19 -20.84
CA ASP A 151 -18.68 -13.77 -19.82
C ASP A 151 -17.82 -14.59 -18.85
N ILE A 152 -17.83 -14.25 -17.57
CA ILE A 152 -17.02 -14.87 -16.52
C ILE A 152 -17.95 -15.64 -15.57
N TYR A 153 -17.76 -16.95 -15.44
CA TYR A 153 -18.55 -17.84 -14.60
C TYR A 153 -17.72 -18.33 -13.42
N ILE A 154 -18.14 -18.03 -12.19
CA ILE A 154 -17.36 -18.27 -10.96
C ILE A 154 -18.15 -19.13 -9.96
N ASP A 155 -17.45 -20.10 -9.38
CA ASP A 155 -17.87 -20.90 -8.22
C ASP A 155 -16.70 -21.14 -7.25
N GLU A 156 -16.95 -21.65 -6.05
CA GLU A 156 -15.94 -21.98 -5.03
C GLU A 156 -15.92 -23.47 -4.66
N SER A 157 -14.73 -23.98 -4.36
CA SER A 157 -14.55 -25.40 -4.04
C SER A 157 -14.62 -25.73 -2.56
N GLY A 158 -14.87 -24.78 -1.65
CA GLY A 158 -14.87 -25.03 -0.21
C GLY A 158 -13.53 -25.59 0.33
N ASN A 159 -13.49 -25.94 1.61
CA ASN A 159 -12.30 -26.50 2.28
C ASN A 159 -12.06 -27.96 1.83
N ILE A 160 -10.93 -28.22 1.18
CA ILE A 160 -10.69 -29.48 0.44
C ILE A 160 -10.19 -30.65 1.32
N ASP A 161 -9.89 -30.45 2.60
CA ASP A 161 -9.38 -31.53 3.47
C ASP A 161 -9.87 -31.34 4.93
N TYR A 162 -10.99 -31.98 5.30
CA TYR A 162 -11.53 -31.92 6.68
C TYR A 162 -10.66 -32.69 7.69
N ASP A 163 -9.96 -33.73 7.23
CA ASP A 163 -9.33 -34.72 8.11
C ASP A 163 -7.91 -34.35 8.56
N LYS A 164 -7.32 -33.24 8.07
CA LYS A 164 -5.96 -32.81 8.45
C LYS A 164 -5.88 -31.29 8.59
N GLU A 165 -5.79 -30.80 9.84
CA GLU A 165 -5.62 -29.38 10.18
C GLU A 165 -4.49 -28.68 9.40
N GLU A 166 -3.45 -29.41 9.00
CA GLU A 166 -2.28 -28.88 8.27
C GLU A 166 -2.50 -28.63 6.76
N LYS A 167 -3.70 -28.91 6.21
CA LYS A 167 -3.95 -28.88 4.75
C LYS A 167 -5.25 -28.21 4.31
N LYS A 168 -5.76 -27.23 5.07
CA LYS A 168 -6.87 -26.38 4.58
C LYS A 168 -6.44 -25.72 3.26
N LEU A 169 -7.15 -25.98 2.17
CA LEU A 169 -6.96 -25.34 0.87
C LEU A 169 -8.31 -24.75 0.49
N PHE A 170 -8.35 -23.44 0.27
CA PHE A 170 -9.54 -22.75 -0.20
C PHE A 170 -9.28 -22.22 -1.62
N VAL A 171 -10.25 -22.44 -2.51
CA VAL A 171 -10.12 -22.15 -3.93
C VAL A 171 -11.41 -21.58 -4.47
N VAL A 172 -11.27 -20.49 -5.22
CA VAL A 172 -12.33 -19.93 -6.07
C VAL A 172 -11.89 -20.09 -7.51
N GLY A 173 -12.79 -20.52 -8.38
CA GLY A 173 -12.46 -20.71 -9.79
C GLY A 173 -13.66 -20.97 -10.66
N GLY A 174 -13.39 -21.21 -11.94
CA GLY A 174 -14.41 -21.38 -12.95
C GLY A 174 -13.81 -21.18 -14.32
N TYR A 175 -14.54 -20.52 -15.21
CA TYR A 175 -14.11 -20.29 -16.58
C TYR A 175 -14.69 -19.00 -17.14
N TYR A 176 -14.09 -18.50 -18.23
CA TYR A 176 -14.63 -17.40 -19.01
C TYR A 176 -14.70 -17.73 -20.50
N THR A 177 -15.65 -17.11 -21.19
CA THR A 177 -15.81 -17.20 -22.64
C THR A 177 -15.77 -15.81 -23.27
N LYS A 178 -15.38 -15.75 -24.55
CA LYS A 178 -15.26 -14.51 -25.32
C LYS A 178 -16.29 -14.47 -26.44
N ASN A 179 -17.05 -13.38 -26.53
CA ASN A 179 -18.02 -13.11 -27.58
C ASN A 179 -19.03 -14.26 -27.80
N ILE A 180 -19.51 -14.87 -26.71
CA ILE A 180 -20.59 -15.86 -26.72
C ILE A 180 -21.77 -15.30 -25.92
N ARG A 181 -22.97 -15.29 -26.49
CA ARG A 181 -24.17 -14.83 -25.77
C ARG A 181 -24.52 -15.81 -24.67
N TYR A 182 -24.85 -15.30 -23.48
CA TYR A 182 -25.31 -16.10 -22.34
C TYR A 182 -26.40 -17.13 -22.74
N ASP A 183 -27.50 -16.73 -23.39
CA ASP A 183 -28.57 -17.65 -23.80
C ASP A 183 -28.11 -18.78 -24.74
N ASP A 184 -27.16 -18.49 -25.62
CA ASP A 184 -26.68 -19.47 -26.61
C ASP A 184 -25.71 -20.43 -25.92
N TRP A 185 -24.89 -19.92 -25.02
CA TRP A 185 -24.04 -20.72 -24.15
C TRP A 185 -24.85 -21.58 -23.18
N GLU A 186 -25.94 -21.05 -22.61
CA GLU A 186 -26.87 -21.79 -21.75
C GLU A 186 -27.53 -22.95 -22.52
N LYS A 187 -27.90 -22.75 -23.79
CA LYS A 187 -28.41 -23.82 -24.65
C LYS A 187 -27.36 -24.88 -24.97
N GLU A 188 -26.15 -24.45 -25.32
CA GLU A 188 -25.03 -25.35 -25.63
C GLU A 188 -24.66 -26.20 -24.40
N THR A 189 -24.55 -25.59 -23.22
CA THR A 189 -24.33 -26.30 -21.95
C THR A 189 -25.50 -27.22 -21.57
N LYS A 190 -26.76 -26.81 -21.72
CA LYS A 190 -27.93 -27.69 -21.50
C LYS A 190 -27.94 -28.91 -22.40
N ALA A 191 -27.64 -28.73 -23.69
CA ALA A 191 -27.57 -29.84 -24.64
C ALA A 191 -26.47 -30.82 -24.26
N GLU A 192 -25.32 -30.31 -23.80
CA GLU A 192 -24.21 -31.13 -23.33
C GLU A 192 -24.54 -31.88 -22.03
N LEU A 193 -25.22 -31.24 -21.05
CA LEU A 193 -25.72 -31.95 -19.86
C LEU A 193 -26.65 -33.10 -20.21
N LYS A 194 -27.55 -32.88 -21.19
CA LYS A 194 -28.44 -33.93 -21.67
C LYS A 194 -27.68 -35.08 -22.35
N ARG A 195 -26.66 -34.78 -23.16
CA ARG A 195 -25.79 -35.81 -23.73
C ARG A 195 -25.10 -36.63 -22.64
N LEU A 196 -24.67 -35.97 -21.56
CA LEU A 196 -24.06 -36.62 -20.41
C LEU A 196 -25.09 -37.47 -19.62
N SER A 197 -26.36 -37.04 -19.50
CA SER A 197 -27.49 -37.82 -18.92
C SER A 197 -27.68 -39.15 -19.62
N GLU A 198 -27.81 -39.09 -20.94
CA GLU A 198 -28.01 -40.26 -21.78
C GLU A 198 -26.78 -41.20 -21.70
N LYS A 199 -25.56 -40.65 -21.74
CA LYS A 199 -24.31 -41.43 -21.75
C LYS A 199 -24.07 -42.17 -20.43
N TYR A 200 -24.37 -41.54 -19.30
CA TYR A 200 -24.11 -42.09 -17.97
C TYR A 200 -25.35 -42.69 -17.29
N SER A 201 -26.49 -42.75 -18.00
CA SER A 201 -27.76 -43.31 -17.49
C SER A 201 -28.23 -42.67 -16.19
N ILE A 202 -28.18 -41.35 -16.11
CA ILE A 202 -28.61 -40.54 -14.96
C ILE A 202 -30.00 -39.94 -15.27
N ASP A 203 -30.88 -39.87 -14.28
CA ASP A 203 -32.29 -39.44 -14.43
C ASP A 203 -32.46 -38.03 -15.04
N ASP A 204 -33.31 -37.91 -16.08
CA ASP A 204 -33.46 -36.74 -16.96
C ASP A 204 -34.09 -35.51 -16.28
N ASN A 205 -34.63 -35.64 -15.06
CA ASN A 205 -35.42 -34.60 -14.39
C ASN A 205 -34.65 -33.77 -13.35
N ILE A 206 -33.37 -34.04 -13.08
CA ILE A 206 -32.58 -33.33 -12.06
C ILE A 206 -31.40 -32.61 -12.72
N ILE A 207 -31.28 -31.32 -12.44
CA ILE A 207 -30.17 -30.50 -12.94
C ILE A 207 -28.85 -31.07 -12.38
N TYR A 208 -27.92 -31.25 -13.31
CA TYR A 208 -26.78 -32.15 -13.31
C TYR A 208 -25.62 -31.73 -12.38
N HIS A 209 -25.92 -31.54 -11.10
CA HIS A 209 -24.96 -31.01 -10.14
C HIS A 209 -24.02 -32.10 -9.59
N ARG A 210 -22.75 -31.77 -9.35
CA ARG A 210 -21.73 -32.76 -8.96
C ARG A 210 -22.10 -33.57 -7.71
N THR A 211 -22.82 -32.94 -6.77
CA THR A 211 -23.21 -33.54 -5.48
C THR A 211 -24.34 -34.57 -5.61
N LYS A 212 -25.08 -34.57 -6.72
CA LYS A 212 -26.16 -35.54 -6.98
C LYS A 212 -25.66 -36.84 -7.62
N ILE A 213 -24.38 -36.92 -7.98
CA ILE A 213 -23.77 -38.08 -8.62
C ILE A 213 -22.97 -38.86 -7.56
N GLU A 214 -23.54 -39.95 -7.03
CA GLU A 214 -22.89 -40.75 -5.98
C GLU A 214 -21.63 -41.48 -6.47
N ASP A 215 -21.64 -42.02 -7.69
CA ASP A 215 -20.50 -42.75 -8.26
C ASP A 215 -19.33 -41.81 -8.59
N PHE A 216 -18.23 -42.02 -7.88
CA PHE A 216 -16.98 -41.26 -8.03
C PHE A 216 -16.36 -41.33 -9.42
N ASN A 217 -16.31 -42.52 -10.05
CA ASN A 217 -15.69 -42.71 -11.36
C ASN A 217 -16.52 -42.03 -12.46
N VAL A 218 -17.84 -42.07 -12.31
CA VAL A 218 -18.77 -41.35 -13.18
C VAL A 218 -18.57 -39.84 -13.03
N ARG A 219 -18.53 -39.33 -11.79
CA ARG A 219 -18.29 -37.90 -11.52
C ARG A 219 -16.96 -37.40 -12.08
N LYS A 220 -15.87 -38.17 -11.91
CA LYS A 220 -14.54 -37.87 -12.48
C LYS A 220 -14.58 -37.81 -14.02
N SER A 221 -15.27 -38.76 -14.65
CA SER A 221 -15.37 -38.83 -16.11
C SER A 221 -16.15 -37.65 -16.68
N ILE A 222 -17.24 -37.27 -16.01
CA ILE A 222 -18.06 -36.10 -16.38
C ILE A 222 -17.26 -34.79 -16.26
N THR A 223 -16.49 -34.58 -15.19
CA THR A 223 -15.62 -33.40 -15.06
C THR A 223 -14.68 -33.25 -16.26
N LYS A 224 -14.06 -34.36 -16.71
CA LYS A 224 -13.16 -34.33 -17.86
C LYS A 224 -13.88 -33.95 -19.16
N GLU A 225 -15.10 -34.47 -19.38
CA GLU A 225 -15.89 -34.13 -20.57
C GLU A 225 -16.36 -32.68 -20.55
N ILE A 226 -16.81 -32.17 -19.41
CA ILE A 226 -17.16 -30.76 -19.24
C ILE A 226 -15.96 -29.86 -19.52
N PHE A 227 -14.77 -30.24 -19.05
CA PHE A 227 -13.58 -29.44 -19.25
C PHE A 227 -13.16 -29.40 -20.73
N ASN A 228 -13.21 -30.56 -21.39
CA ASN A 228 -12.97 -30.65 -22.82
C ASN A 228 -13.99 -29.84 -23.61
N PHE A 229 -15.27 -29.91 -23.26
CA PHE A 229 -16.32 -29.13 -23.91
C PHE A 229 -16.05 -27.62 -23.83
N ILE A 230 -15.69 -27.10 -22.65
CA ILE A 230 -15.36 -25.68 -22.48
C ILE A 230 -14.16 -25.31 -23.36
N LYS A 231 -13.11 -26.14 -23.38
CA LYS A 231 -11.89 -25.91 -24.17
C LYS A 231 -12.13 -25.96 -25.68
N GLU A 232 -12.91 -26.94 -26.16
CA GLU A 232 -13.33 -27.07 -27.56
C GLU A 232 -14.12 -25.85 -28.03
N ASN A 233 -14.86 -25.21 -27.13
CA ASN A 233 -15.60 -23.97 -27.36
C ASN A 233 -14.79 -22.71 -27.01
N LYS A 234 -13.46 -22.80 -26.94
CA LYS A 234 -12.51 -21.70 -26.67
C LYS A 234 -12.70 -21.01 -25.31
N GLY A 235 -13.37 -21.64 -24.36
CA GLY A 235 -13.40 -21.19 -22.98
C GLY A 235 -12.04 -21.38 -22.30
N LYS A 236 -11.73 -20.50 -21.35
CA LYS A 236 -10.48 -20.54 -20.58
C LYS A 236 -10.79 -20.69 -19.09
N PHE A 237 -10.04 -21.57 -18.43
CA PHE A 237 -10.21 -21.83 -17.00
C PHE A 237 -9.38 -20.88 -16.14
N VAL A 238 -9.98 -20.38 -15.07
CA VAL A 238 -9.33 -19.45 -14.13
C VAL A 238 -9.51 -19.93 -12.71
N CYS A 239 -8.48 -19.77 -11.88
CA CYS A 239 -8.61 -20.02 -10.45
C CYS A 239 -7.63 -19.22 -9.61
N ILE A 240 -8.01 -18.98 -8.36
CA ILE A 240 -7.18 -18.42 -7.30
C ILE A 240 -7.24 -19.37 -6.11
N TYR A 241 -6.09 -19.67 -5.51
CA TYR A 241 -6.03 -20.49 -4.30
C TYR A 241 -4.99 -19.99 -3.30
N GLU A 242 -5.23 -20.28 -2.02
CA GLU A 242 -4.29 -20.04 -0.93
C GLU A 242 -3.66 -21.33 -0.42
N ASN A 243 -2.34 -21.33 -0.21
CA ASN A 243 -1.59 -22.47 0.30
C ASN A 243 -1.25 -22.27 1.78
N LYS A 244 -1.82 -23.10 2.67
CA LYS A 244 -1.68 -23.03 4.14
C LYS A 244 -2.24 -21.73 4.77
N PRO A 245 -3.57 -21.53 4.80
CA PRO A 245 -4.22 -20.38 5.43
C PRO A 245 -4.21 -20.48 6.98
N ASN A 246 -3.03 -20.70 7.58
CA ASN A 246 -2.91 -20.88 9.04
C ASN A 246 -3.34 -19.60 9.76
N GLY A 247 -4.42 -19.68 10.54
CA GLY A 247 -4.95 -18.58 11.34
C GLY A 247 -5.93 -17.65 10.60
N ILE A 248 -6.27 -17.94 9.34
CA ILE A 248 -7.33 -17.22 8.62
C ILE A 248 -8.65 -17.96 8.83
N GLU A 249 -9.57 -17.33 9.55
CA GLU A 249 -10.95 -17.82 9.67
C GLU A 249 -11.67 -17.61 8.34
N PHE A 250 -12.37 -18.64 7.85
CA PHE A 250 -13.10 -18.55 6.60
C PHE A 250 -14.35 -17.69 6.79
N THR A 251 -14.28 -16.43 6.35
CA THR A 251 -15.38 -15.47 6.45
C THR A 251 -16.04 -15.22 5.10
N LYS A 252 -17.27 -14.70 5.14
CA LYS A 252 -17.97 -14.17 3.96
C LYS A 252 -17.10 -13.14 3.20
N GLN A 253 -16.38 -12.28 3.92
CA GLN A 253 -15.51 -11.25 3.34
C GLN A 253 -14.32 -11.88 2.61
N TYR A 254 -13.67 -12.88 3.21
CA TYR A 254 -12.56 -13.62 2.60
C TYR A 254 -12.96 -14.27 1.26
N TYR A 255 -14.16 -14.85 1.16
CA TYR A 255 -14.70 -15.34 -0.11
C TYR A 255 -14.88 -14.21 -1.14
N LEU A 256 -15.50 -13.10 -0.74
CA LEU A 256 -15.73 -11.94 -1.63
C LEU A 256 -14.41 -11.34 -2.14
N ASP A 257 -13.37 -11.31 -1.32
CA ASP A 257 -12.05 -10.80 -1.70
C ASP A 257 -11.36 -11.72 -2.71
N LEU A 258 -11.46 -13.03 -2.53
CA LEU A 258 -10.93 -14.00 -3.49
C LEU A 258 -11.67 -13.95 -4.83
N VAL A 259 -13.00 -13.85 -4.81
CA VAL A 259 -13.80 -13.65 -6.03
C VAL A 259 -13.40 -12.37 -6.75
N SER A 260 -13.28 -11.26 -6.01
CA SER A 260 -12.93 -9.95 -6.59
C SER A 260 -11.52 -9.95 -7.18
N LYS A 261 -10.54 -10.54 -6.46
CA LYS A 261 -9.16 -10.70 -6.94
C LYS A 261 -9.07 -11.61 -8.16
N LEU A 262 -9.83 -12.71 -8.19
CA LEU A 262 -9.91 -13.60 -9.35
C LEU A 262 -10.39 -12.83 -10.59
N ILE A 263 -11.44 -12.02 -10.46
CA ILE A 263 -11.98 -11.19 -11.55
C ILE A 263 -10.93 -10.19 -12.05
N VAL A 264 -10.27 -9.45 -11.14
CA VAL A 264 -9.24 -8.46 -11.51
C VAL A 264 -8.03 -9.11 -12.18
N ASN A 265 -7.59 -10.27 -11.70
CA ASN A 265 -6.47 -10.99 -12.30
C ASN A 265 -6.83 -11.59 -13.66
N THR A 266 -8.07 -12.07 -13.81
CA THR A 266 -8.62 -12.50 -15.09
C THR A 266 -8.64 -11.35 -16.09
N LEU A 267 -9.05 -10.14 -15.68
CA LEU A 267 -8.99 -8.94 -16.51
C LEU A 267 -7.56 -8.61 -16.95
N LYS A 268 -6.59 -8.59 -16.01
CA LYS A 268 -5.17 -8.35 -16.36
C LYS A 268 -4.66 -9.37 -17.39
N LYS A 269 -5.06 -10.63 -17.24
CA LYS A 269 -4.67 -11.72 -18.14
C LYS A 269 -5.26 -11.55 -19.54
N ILE A 270 -6.54 -11.19 -19.64
CA ILE A 270 -7.18 -10.85 -20.92
C ILE A 270 -6.40 -9.75 -21.64
N LEU A 271 -6.02 -8.70 -20.91
CA LEU A 271 -5.28 -7.58 -21.47
C LEU A 271 -3.85 -7.94 -21.91
N SER A 272 -3.16 -8.78 -21.15
CA SER A 272 -1.80 -9.22 -21.48
C SER A 272 -1.76 -10.19 -22.66
N ASP A 273 -2.73 -11.10 -22.75
CA ASP A 273 -2.76 -12.15 -23.78
C ASP A 273 -3.11 -11.60 -25.17
N GLU A 274 -3.81 -10.47 -25.23
CA GLU A 274 -4.42 -9.98 -26.46
C GLU A 274 -3.82 -8.67 -27.02
N GLU A 275 -2.82 -8.08 -26.34
CA GLU A 275 -2.17 -6.82 -26.72
C GLU A 275 -3.21 -5.74 -27.12
N LEU A 276 -4.28 -5.61 -26.34
CA LEU A 276 -5.44 -4.79 -26.72
C LEU A 276 -5.09 -3.30 -26.72
N ASP A 277 -5.27 -2.68 -27.89
CA ASP A 277 -5.18 -1.23 -28.08
C ASP A 277 -6.48 -0.56 -27.62
N PHE A 278 -6.41 0.16 -26.49
CA PHE A 278 -7.55 0.87 -25.90
C PHE A 278 -8.01 2.10 -26.71
N ASP A 279 -7.24 2.54 -27.70
CA ASP A 279 -7.65 3.61 -28.62
C ASP A 279 -8.67 3.09 -29.67
N SER A 280 -8.67 1.79 -29.95
CA SER A 280 -9.49 1.17 -31.01
C SER A 280 -10.48 0.10 -30.53
N LYS A 281 -10.29 -0.51 -29.35
CA LYS A 281 -11.16 -1.58 -28.83
C LYS A 281 -11.69 -1.30 -27.43
N LYS A 282 -12.94 -1.72 -27.19
CA LYS A 282 -13.63 -1.61 -25.90
C LYS A 282 -13.93 -2.99 -25.32
N ILE A 283 -13.98 -3.10 -23.99
CA ILE A 283 -14.28 -4.35 -23.27
C ILE A 283 -15.56 -4.20 -22.46
N LEU A 284 -16.40 -5.25 -22.47
CA LEU A 284 -17.53 -5.42 -21.57
C LEU A 284 -17.41 -6.76 -20.82
N LEU A 285 -17.30 -6.73 -19.50
CA LEU A 285 -17.30 -7.93 -18.66
C LEU A 285 -18.72 -8.22 -18.15
N ILE A 286 -19.22 -9.43 -18.38
CA ILE A 286 -20.47 -9.91 -17.77
C ILE A 286 -20.10 -11.00 -16.75
N ILE A 287 -20.34 -10.72 -15.48
CA ILE A 287 -19.87 -11.55 -14.38
C ILE A 287 -21.05 -12.33 -13.81
N HIS A 288 -20.93 -13.66 -13.80
CA HIS A 288 -21.91 -14.62 -13.31
C HIS A 288 -21.32 -15.37 -12.11
N ILE A 289 -22.01 -15.33 -10.98
CA ILE A 289 -21.55 -15.91 -9.72
C ILE A 289 -22.66 -16.79 -9.15
N ALA A 290 -22.31 -18.01 -8.74
CA ALA A 290 -23.23 -18.92 -8.10
C ALA A 290 -23.80 -18.35 -6.78
N LYS A 291 -25.12 -18.46 -6.60
CA LYS A 291 -25.81 -18.17 -5.35
C LYS A 291 -25.59 -19.32 -4.39
N ARG A 292 -25.06 -19.02 -3.20
CA ARG A 292 -25.03 -19.95 -2.07
C ARG A 292 -26.24 -19.73 -1.18
N GLY A 293 -27.00 -20.81 -1.00
CA GLY A 293 -28.13 -20.89 -0.10
C GLY A 293 -28.59 -22.33 -0.08
N ASP A 294 -27.95 -23.16 0.73
CA ASP A 294 -28.38 -24.55 0.83
C ASP A 294 -29.63 -24.65 1.68
N LYS A 295 -30.66 -25.21 1.05
CA LYS A 295 -31.82 -25.84 1.71
C LYS A 295 -31.46 -27.19 2.34
N ASP A 296 -30.19 -27.57 2.35
CA ASP A 296 -29.71 -28.74 3.07
C ASP A 296 -29.39 -28.31 4.50
N ASN A 297 -30.37 -28.56 5.39
CA ASN A 297 -30.34 -28.38 6.85
C ASN A 297 -29.16 -29.09 7.58
N ASN A 298 -28.14 -29.56 6.86
CA ASN A 298 -26.99 -30.28 7.40
C ASN A 298 -25.64 -29.76 6.87
N ALA A 299 -25.53 -28.52 6.41
CA ALA A 299 -24.23 -27.82 6.38
C ALA A 299 -23.79 -27.36 7.79
N LEU A 300 -24.01 -28.21 8.79
CA LEU A 300 -23.37 -28.15 10.10
C LEU A 300 -21.96 -28.68 9.92
N ASP A 301 -21.04 -27.84 9.45
CA ASP A 301 -19.63 -28.19 9.56
C ASP A 301 -18.67 -26.98 9.59
N ILE A 302 -19.13 -25.73 9.39
CA ILE A 302 -18.25 -24.56 9.54
C ILE A 302 -18.13 -24.11 11.01
N TYR A 303 -19.15 -24.33 11.84
CA TYR A 303 -19.14 -24.01 13.27
C TYR A 303 -19.62 -25.20 14.08
N ASN A 304 -18.72 -26.10 14.51
CA ASN A 304 -19.09 -27.15 15.47
C ASN A 304 -19.20 -26.54 16.89
N PHE A 305 -20.21 -25.70 17.11
CA PHE A 305 -20.57 -25.14 18.41
C PHE A 305 -20.70 -26.26 19.46
N GLY A 306 -21.21 -27.43 19.05
CA GLY A 306 -21.28 -28.64 19.86
C GLY A 306 -19.91 -29.23 20.26
N GLY A 307 -18.88 -29.08 19.42
CA GLY A 307 -17.50 -29.50 19.69
C GLY A 307 -16.81 -28.58 20.69
N VAL A 308 -16.97 -27.26 20.54
CA VAL A 308 -16.46 -26.26 21.50
C VAL A 308 -17.18 -26.40 22.83
N LYS A 309 -18.51 -26.60 22.82
CA LYS A 309 -19.28 -26.91 24.04
C LYS A 309 -18.81 -28.18 24.74
N LYS A 310 -18.51 -29.26 24.00
CA LYS A 310 -17.93 -30.50 24.59
C LYS A 310 -16.55 -30.27 25.19
N PHE A 311 -15.71 -29.46 24.54
CA PHE A 311 -14.39 -29.10 25.05
C PHE A 311 -14.46 -28.21 26.29
N LEU A 312 -15.32 -27.20 26.27
CA LEU A 312 -15.56 -26.31 27.41
C LEU A 312 -16.18 -27.06 28.59
N ASN A 313 -17.16 -27.94 28.35
CA ASN A 313 -17.73 -28.81 29.38
C ASN A 313 -16.69 -29.78 29.93
N TYR A 314 -15.82 -30.34 29.09
CA TYR A 314 -14.69 -31.16 29.53
C TYR A 314 -13.72 -30.37 30.43
N ILE A 315 -13.48 -29.08 30.15
CA ILE A 315 -12.63 -28.21 30.97
C ILE A 315 -13.31 -27.86 32.32
N VAL A 316 -14.62 -27.60 32.31
CA VAL A 316 -15.44 -27.37 33.53
C VAL A 316 -15.45 -28.62 34.41
N ASP A 317 -15.67 -29.79 33.82
CA ASP A 317 -15.65 -31.09 34.52
C ASP A 317 -14.26 -31.40 35.13
N ASN A 318 -13.20 -30.77 34.61
CA ASN A 318 -11.82 -30.84 35.14
C ASN A 318 -11.45 -29.68 36.11
N LYS A 319 -12.45 -28.98 36.67
CA LYS A 319 -12.30 -27.95 37.73
C LYS A 319 -11.44 -26.73 37.36
N ILE A 320 -11.42 -26.32 36.09
CA ILE A 320 -10.88 -25.02 35.70
C ILE A 320 -12.06 -24.03 35.69
N GLU A 321 -11.98 -22.96 36.49
CA GLU A 321 -13.06 -21.96 36.64
C GLU A 321 -13.26 -21.15 35.34
N ILE A 322 -14.08 -21.68 34.42
CA ILE A 322 -14.47 -21.02 33.15
C ILE A 322 -15.99 -20.98 32.95
N ASP A 323 -16.78 -21.20 34.01
CA ASP A 323 -18.26 -21.29 33.93
C ASP A 323 -18.88 -20.06 33.24
N LYS A 324 -18.32 -18.87 33.46
CA LYS A 324 -18.73 -17.63 32.78
C LYS A 324 -18.49 -17.64 31.27
N ILE A 325 -17.42 -18.30 30.81
CA ILE A 325 -17.10 -18.45 29.37
C ILE A 325 -18.07 -19.43 28.74
N VAL A 326 -18.49 -20.48 29.47
CA VAL A 326 -19.50 -21.43 28.99
C VAL A 326 -20.87 -20.78 28.91
N GLU A 327 -21.29 -20.03 29.93
CA GLU A 327 -22.54 -19.28 29.92
C GLU A 327 -22.55 -18.21 28.81
N GLU A 328 -21.44 -17.49 28.60
CA GLU A 328 -21.29 -16.51 27.52
C GLU A 328 -21.33 -17.20 26.15
N TRP A 329 -20.61 -18.32 25.97
CA TRP A 329 -20.66 -19.13 24.74
C TRP A 329 -22.07 -19.65 24.45
N GLU A 330 -22.78 -20.17 25.46
CA GLU A 330 -24.17 -20.61 25.36
C GLU A 330 -25.15 -19.47 25.08
N SER A 331 -24.88 -18.24 25.55
CA SER A 331 -25.70 -17.08 25.26
C SER A 331 -25.64 -16.63 23.79
N HIS A 332 -24.60 -17.04 23.05
CA HIS A 332 -24.45 -16.82 21.61
C HIS A 332 -25.02 -17.97 20.76
N ASN A 333 -25.61 -19.00 21.37
CA ASN A 333 -26.16 -20.17 20.68
C ASN A 333 -27.12 -19.76 19.54
N GLU A 334 -28.00 -18.78 19.77
CA GLU A 334 -28.92 -18.31 18.73
C GLU A 334 -28.23 -17.62 17.55
N GLU A 335 -27.07 -16.99 17.73
CA GLU A 335 -26.31 -16.31 16.66
C GLU A 335 -25.65 -17.30 15.68
N TYR A 336 -25.25 -18.47 16.17
CA TYR A 336 -24.67 -19.55 15.36
C TYR A 336 -25.70 -20.49 14.74
N PHE A 337 -26.94 -20.44 15.24
CA PHE A 337 -28.09 -21.19 14.71
C PHE A 337 -29.07 -20.29 13.93
N GLN A 338 -28.73 -19.03 13.62
CA GLN A 338 -29.57 -18.21 12.73
C GLN A 338 -29.62 -18.85 11.34
N GLU A 339 -30.79 -19.43 11.05
CA GLU A 339 -31.17 -19.91 9.74
C GLU A 339 -30.93 -18.78 8.71
N VAL A 340 -30.06 -19.04 7.73
CA VAL A 340 -29.85 -18.28 6.48
C VAL A 340 -28.80 -17.13 6.51
N THR A 341 -27.52 -17.47 6.38
CA THR A 341 -26.49 -16.56 5.84
C THR A 341 -26.50 -16.57 4.30
N ASN A 342 -27.47 -15.88 3.70
CA ASN A 342 -27.39 -15.56 2.26
C ASN A 342 -26.29 -14.50 2.05
N VAL A 343 -25.47 -14.64 1.01
CA VAL A 343 -24.68 -13.51 0.47
C VAL A 343 -25.60 -12.71 -0.47
N PRO A 344 -26.11 -11.54 -0.06
CA PRO A 344 -26.99 -10.76 -0.93
C PRO A 344 -26.19 -10.19 -2.11
N LYS A 345 -26.87 -10.02 -3.26
CA LYS A 345 -26.28 -9.44 -4.49
C LYS A 345 -25.56 -8.11 -4.22
N SER A 346 -26.05 -7.31 -3.28
CA SER A 346 -25.47 -6.01 -2.89
C SER A 346 -23.99 -6.12 -2.49
N ASP A 347 -23.63 -7.18 -1.77
CA ASP A 347 -22.32 -7.28 -1.11
C ASP A 347 -21.27 -7.69 -2.15
N ILE A 348 -21.58 -8.70 -2.95
CA ILE A 348 -20.76 -9.11 -4.11
C ILE A 348 -20.62 -7.95 -5.10
N LYS A 349 -21.73 -7.27 -5.40
CA LYS A 349 -21.75 -6.12 -6.32
C LYS A 349 -20.83 -5.02 -5.85
N SER A 350 -20.93 -4.61 -4.58
CA SER A 350 -20.11 -3.52 -4.05
C SER A 350 -18.61 -3.81 -4.15
N LYS A 351 -18.21 -5.05 -3.86
CA LYS A 351 -16.79 -5.42 -3.74
C LYS A 351 -16.11 -5.71 -5.06
N VAL A 352 -16.81 -6.37 -5.98
CA VAL A 352 -16.35 -6.54 -7.35
C VAL A 352 -16.26 -5.19 -8.06
N TYR A 353 -17.23 -4.31 -7.85
CA TYR A 353 -17.26 -2.99 -8.51
C TYR A 353 -16.11 -2.13 -8.00
N GLU A 354 -15.93 -2.04 -6.68
CA GLU A 354 -14.82 -1.31 -6.08
C GLU A 354 -13.47 -1.76 -6.65
N SER A 355 -13.24 -3.08 -6.74
CA SER A 355 -11.97 -3.65 -7.19
C SER A 355 -11.67 -3.35 -8.67
N ILE A 356 -12.68 -3.37 -9.54
CA ILE A 356 -12.51 -3.04 -10.95
C ILE A 356 -12.31 -1.52 -11.13
N GLU A 357 -13.03 -0.68 -10.37
CA GLU A 357 -12.83 0.78 -10.40
C GLU A 357 -11.44 1.20 -9.90
N GLU A 358 -10.93 0.55 -8.86
CA GLU A 358 -9.54 0.68 -8.40
C GLU A 358 -8.53 0.43 -9.50
N TRP A 359 -8.74 -0.69 -10.18
CA TRP A 359 -7.89 -1.11 -11.27
C TRP A 359 -7.94 -0.07 -12.39
N LYS A 360 -9.15 0.41 -12.76
CA LYS A 360 -9.33 1.48 -13.75
C LYS A 360 -8.55 2.74 -13.37
N ILE A 361 -8.65 3.19 -12.13
CA ILE A 361 -7.92 4.37 -11.63
C ILE A 361 -6.40 4.16 -11.74
N LYS A 362 -5.91 3.01 -11.26
CA LYS A 362 -4.48 2.67 -11.29
C LYS A 362 -3.88 2.73 -12.69
N TYR A 363 -4.64 2.30 -13.70
CA TYR A 363 -4.18 2.25 -15.08
C TYR A 363 -4.72 3.39 -15.95
N SER A 364 -5.38 4.40 -15.36
CA SER A 364 -6.01 5.54 -16.07
C SER A 364 -6.99 5.12 -17.18
N VAL A 365 -7.73 4.02 -16.96
CA VAL A 365 -8.73 3.48 -17.88
C VAL A 365 -10.11 4.00 -17.48
N THR A 366 -10.98 4.30 -18.46
CA THR A 366 -12.32 4.86 -18.19
C THR A 366 -13.44 3.89 -18.60
N ASP A 367 -14.69 4.21 -18.23
CA ASP A 367 -15.90 3.50 -18.70
C ASP A 367 -16.06 3.52 -20.22
N LYS A 368 -15.34 4.40 -20.93
CA LYS A 368 -15.30 4.42 -22.39
C LYS A 368 -14.49 3.25 -22.98
N ASN A 369 -13.57 2.68 -22.19
CA ASN A 369 -12.65 1.63 -22.61
C ASN A 369 -13.02 0.27 -22.01
N ILE A 370 -13.39 0.22 -20.72
CA ILE A 370 -13.78 -1.03 -20.03
C ILE A 370 -15.02 -0.77 -19.17
N ASN A 371 -16.05 -1.58 -19.36
CA ASN A 371 -17.27 -1.56 -18.55
C ASN A 371 -17.61 -2.98 -18.07
N TYR A 372 -18.46 -3.11 -17.06
CA TYR A 372 -18.83 -4.40 -16.48
C TYR A 372 -20.24 -4.43 -15.92
N GLU A 373 -20.83 -5.63 -15.90
CA GLU A 373 -22.12 -5.92 -15.28
C GLU A 373 -22.00 -7.17 -14.40
N LEU A 374 -22.68 -7.14 -13.25
CA LEU A 374 -22.81 -8.31 -12.39
C LEU A 374 -24.24 -8.85 -12.47
N SER A 375 -24.37 -10.06 -13.00
CA SER A 375 -25.63 -10.79 -13.06
C SER A 375 -26.22 -11.02 -11.67
N ASN A 376 -27.53 -11.24 -11.60
CA ASN A 376 -28.13 -11.69 -10.33
C ASN A 376 -27.54 -13.06 -9.99
N PRO A 377 -27.06 -13.29 -8.75
CA PRO A 377 -26.60 -14.61 -8.36
C PRO A 377 -27.71 -15.64 -8.54
N SER A 378 -27.44 -16.68 -9.32
CA SER A 378 -28.34 -17.81 -9.59
C SER A 378 -27.81 -19.07 -8.91
N ASP A 379 -28.73 -19.90 -8.44
CA ASP A 379 -28.39 -21.19 -7.85
C ASP A 379 -27.66 -22.04 -8.91
N ALA A 380 -26.48 -22.55 -8.58
CA ALA A 380 -25.73 -23.44 -9.48
C ALA A 380 -26.56 -24.68 -9.84
N LEU A 381 -27.50 -25.10 -9.00
CA LEU A 381 -28.46 -26.17 -9.29
C LEU A 381 -29.51 -25.80 -10.34
N LYS A 382 -29.58 -24.56 -10.84
CA LYS A 382 -30.65 -24.08 -11.74
C LYS A 382 -30.14 -23.42 -13.02
N ASP A 383 -28.84 -23.15 -13.11
CA ASP A 383 -28.20 -22.47 -14.22
C ASP A 383 -27.12 -23.38 -14.81
N SER A 384 -27.34 -23.90 -16.02
CA SER A 384 -26.44 -24.86 -16.65
C SER A 384 -25.03 -24.33 -16.87
N THR A 385 -24.86 -23.01 -17.02
CA THR A 385 -23.54 -22.40 -17.22
C THR A 385 -22.74 -22.36 -15.93
N LEU A 386 -23.42 -22.19 -14.78
CA LEU A 386 -22.83 -22.26 -13.44
C LEU A 386 -22.68 -23.70 -12.94
N VAL A 387 -23.52 -24.65 -13.37
CA VAL A 387 -23.27 -26.10 -13.16
C VAL A 387 -21.89 -26.48 -13.69
N PHE A 388 -21.51 -25.95 -14.86
CA PHE A 388 -20.20 -26.23 -15.47
C PHE A 388 -19.05 -25.64 -14.64
N ALA A 389 -19.26 -24.45 -14.06
CA ALA A 389 -18.33 -23.85 -13.12
C ALA A 389 -18.24 -24.67 -11.82
N ASP A 390 -19.33 -25.25 -11.31
CA ASP A 390 -19.35 -26.10 -10.12
C ASP A 390 -18.48 -27.38 -10.28
N TYR A 391 -18.41 -27.97 -11.47
CA TYR A 391 -17.55 -29.14 -11.71
C TYR A 391 -16.05 -28.85 -11.58
N PHE A 392 -15.63 -27.58 -11.58
CA PHE A 392 -14.29 -27.14 -11.19
C PHE A 392 -13.84 -27.74 -9.86
N CYS A 393 -14.71 -27.67 -8.86
CA CYS A 393 -14.37 -28.04 -7.50
C CYS A 393 -14.13 -29.54 -7.37
N ASN A 394 -14.80 -30.36 -8.20
CA ASN A 394 -14.56 -31.79 -8.25
C ASN A 394 -13.09 -32.12 -8.58
N THR A 395 -12.40 -31.28 -9.36
CA THR A 395 -10.97 -31.45 -9.67
C THR A 395 -10.08 -31.32 -8.43
N PHE A 396 -10.46 -30.46 -7.47
CA PHE A 396 -9.67 -30.21 -6.26
C PHE A 396 -9.88 -31.26 -5.17
N TYR A 397 -11.09 -31.79 -5.03
CA TYR A 397 -11.40 -32.88 -4.08
C TYR A 397 -10.75 -34.22 -4.42
N ASN A 398 -10.17 -34.36 -5.62
CA ASN A 398 -9.66 -35.62 -6.16
C ASN A 398 -8.12 -35.79 -6.03
N ARG A 399 -7.54 -35.41 -4.88
CA ARG A 399 -6.08 -35.34 -4.60
C ARG A 399 -5.28 -36.66 -4.70
N SER A 400 -5.85 -37.76 -5.18
CA SER A 400 -5.21 -39.07 -5.30
C SER A 400 -5.03 -39.52 -6.76
N GLY A 401 -4.14 -38.86 -7.52
CA GLY A 401 -3.68 -39.40 -8.82
C GLY A 401 -2.92 -38.43 -9.73
N SER A 402 -2.07 -38.98 -10.61
CA SER A 402 -1.22 -38.27 -11.59
C SER A 402 -1.99 -37.38 -12.56
N ASP A 403 -3.24 -37.72 -12.91
CA ASP A 403 -4.05 -37.00 -13.90
C ASP A 403 -4.48 -35.60 -13.42
N SER A 404 -4.67 -35.39 -12.11
CA SER A 404 -5.09 -34.10 -11.56
C SER A 404 -4.06 -32.99 -11.87
N LYS A 405 -2.76 -33.34 -11.83
CA LYS A 405 -1.65 -32.42 -12.16
C LYS A 405 -1.58 -32.06 -13.64
N GLU A 406 -2.10 -32.90 -14.55
CA GLU A 406 -2.16 -32.56 -15.98
C GLU A 406 -3.28 -31.56 -16.28
N ILE A 407 -4.45 -31.73 -15.65
CA ILE A 407 -5.58 -30.81 -15.81
C ILE A 407 -5.22 -29.40 -15.31
N PHE A 408 -4.42 -29.28 -14.25
CA PHE A 408 -3.93 -27.98 -13.74
C PHE A 408 -3.00 -27.22 -14.69
N LYS A 409 -2.40 -27.87 -15.71
CA LYS A 409 -1.60 -27.17 -16.72
C LYS A 409 -2.45 -26.29 -17.65
N ASP A 410 -3.74 -26.59 -17.74
CA ASP A 410 -4.71 -25.86 -18.57
C ASP A 410 -5.37 -24.69 -17.82
N PHE A 411 -5.00 -24.44 -16.55
CA PHE A 411 -5.52 -23.34 -15.74
C PHE A 411 -4.57 -22.15 -15.71
N ASP A 412 -5.13 -20.95 -15.83
CA ASP A 412 -4.46 -19.75 -15.33
C ASP A 412 -4.58 -19.73 -13.81
N ILE A 413 -3.54 -20.26 -13.15
CA ILE A 413 -3.44 -20.35 -11.70
C ILE A 413 -2.86 -19.05 -11.15
N TYR A 414 -3.69 -18.26 -10.47
CA TYR A 414 -3.22 -17.10 -9.73
C TYR A 414 -2.84 -17.53 -8.31
N LEU A 415 -1.53 -17.68 -8.08
CA LEU A 415 -0.96 -17.81 -6.73
C LEU A 415 -0.68 -16.42 -6.18
N GLN A 416 -1.29 -16.03 -5.05
CA GLN A 416 -0.73 -14.98 -4.18
C GLN A 416 -1.51 -14.83 -2.85
N ILE A 417 -0.96 -14.52 -1.66
CA ILE A 417 0.26 -13.75 -1.29
C ILE A 417 0.72 -14.07 0.17
N LYS A 418 1.99 -13.77 0.50
CA LYS A 418 2.35 -13.07 1.77
C LYS A 418 1.75 -11.64 1.69
N TYR A 419 0.67 -11.36 2.40
CA TYR A 419 -0.01 -10.05 2.54
C TYR A 419 0.70 -8.83 1.91
N SER A 420 0.05 -8.22 0.90
CA SER A 420 0.39 -6.91 0.33
C SER A 420 -0.42 -5.82 1.03
N PHE A 421 0.24 -4.74 1.41
CA PHE A 421 -0.27 -3.60 2.20
C PHE A 421 -1.13 -2.58 1.39
N LEU A 422 -1.55 -2.93 0.17
CA LEU A 422 -2.19 -1.99 -0.77
C LEU A 422 -3.60 -2.40 -1.27
N ASP A 423 -4.16 -3.53 -0.82
CA ASP A 423 -5.51 -3.95 -1.26
C ASP A 423 -6.62 -3.59 -0.25
N LYS A 424 -7.72 -3.10 -0.83
CA LYS A 424 -8.98 -2.58 -0.29
C LYS A 424 -9.77 -3.33 0.81
N ASP A 425 -9.30 -3.52 2.05
CA ASP A 425 -10.14 -4.15 3.13
C ASP A 425 -11.22 -3.23 3.70
N THR A 426 -12.44 -3.21 3.12
CA THR A 426 -13.60 -2.50 3.73
C THR A 426 -13.66 -2.90 5.18
N ILE A 427 -13.71 -1.90 6.08
CA ILE A 427 -13.62 -2.10 7.52
C ILE A 427 -14.59 -3.23 7.93
N ASP A 428 -14.01 -4.40 8.18
CA ASP A 428 -14.74 -5.54 8.71
C ASP A 428 -15.05 -5.19 10.16
N PHE A 429 -16.31 -4.77 10.39
CA PHE A 429 -16.81 -4.40 11.71
C PHE A 429 -17.22 -5.61 12.57
N TYR A 430 -16.74 -6.83 12.24
CA TYR A 430 -17.03 -8.04 13.00
C TYR A 430 -15.77 -8.61 13.69
N PHE A 431 -15.87 -8.66 15.02
CA PHE A 431 -14.88 -9.09 16.00
C PHE A 431 -14.38 -10.52 15.79
N TYR A 432 -13.08 -10.79 15.91
CA TYR A 432 -12.46 -10.86 17.25
C TYR A 432 -11.22 -9.99 17.51
N LYS A 433 -10.75 -9.19 16.53
CA LYS A 433 -9.81 -8.07 16.74
C LYS A 433 -10.09 -7.03 15.67
N TYR A 434 -10.58 -5.86 16.05
CA TYR A 434 -10.64 -4.74 15.10
C TYR A 434 -9.26 -4.46 14.55
N ASP A 435 -9.11 -4.50 13.23
CA ASP A 435 -7.89 -4.07 12.56
C ASP A 435 -7.81 -2.54 12.57
N TYR A 436 -7.55 -1.97 13.75
CA TYR A 436 -7.34 -0.54 13.92
C TYR A 436 -6.20 -0.03 13.02
N TYR A 437 -5.26 -0.88 12.63
CA TYR A 437 -4.17 -0.50 11.73
C TYR A 437 -4.72 -0.16 10.34
N THR A 438 -5.54 -1.04 9.77
CA THR A 438 -6.20 -0.79 8.48
C THR A 438 -7.17 0.40 8.54
N ILE A 439 -7.92 0.55 9.63
CA ILE A 439 -8.83 1.69 9.83
C ILE A 439 -8.05 3.01 9.83
N LEU A 440 -6.96 3.09 10.59
CA LEU A 440 -6.14 4.29 10.68
C LEU A 440 -5.44 4.59 9.35
N ASN A 441 -4.92 3.60 8.64
CA ASN A 441 -4.30 3.79 7.33
C ASN A 441 -5.28 4.33 6.29
N ARG A 442 -6.52 3.83 6.27
CA ARG A 442 -7.59 4.36 5.41
C ARG A 442 -7.94 5.79 5.76
N TYR A 443 -7.98 6.12 7.06
CA TYR A 443 -8.23 7.49 7.49
C TYR A 443 -7.12 8.43 7.00
N ILE A 444 -5.85 8.04 7.14
CA ILE A 444 -4.70 8.78 6.59
C ILE A 444 -4.86 8.96 5.08
N PHE A 445 -5.14 7.89 4.35
CA PHE A 445 -5.33 7.92 2.91
C PHE A 445 -6.44 8.89 2.49
N TYR A 446 -7.64 8.78 3.07
CA TYR A 446 -8.76 9.67 2.73
C TYR A 446 -8.43 11.14 3.04
N LYS A 447 -7.82 11.43 4.19
CA LYS A 447 -7.43 12.81 4.52
C LYS A 447 -6.37 13.37 3.58
N LYS A 448 -5.39 12.56 3.17
CA LYS A 448 -4.42 12.96 2.14
C LYS A 448 -5.09 13.23 0.81
N LEU A 449 -6.01 12.36 0.38
CA LEU A 449 -6.77 12.52 -0.85
C LEU A 449 -7.55 13.84 -0.88
N ILE A 450 -8.27 14.17 0.21
CA ILE A 450 -9.07 15.41 0.33
C ILE A 450 -8.22 16.68 0.12
N ASN A 451 -6.95 16.63 0.53
CA ASN A 451 -6.01 17.75 0.47
C ASN A 451 -5.25 17.87 -0.86
N GLN A 452 -5.47 16.95 -1.82
CA GLN A 452 -4.85 17.05 -3.14
C GLN A 452 -5.52 18.13 -4.01
N GLU A 453 -4.71 18.94 -4.70
CA GLU A 453 -5.21 20.04 -5.54
C GLU A 453 -5.90 19.54 -6.84
N ASN A 454 -5.47 18.38 -7.36
CA ASN A 454 -5.85 17.88 -8.69
C ASN A 454 -6.82 16.68 -8.65
N ILE A 455 -7.77 16.66 -7.72
CA ILE A 455 -8.79 15.59 -7.64
C ILE A 455 -10.20 16.09 -7.96
N THR A 456 -11.03 15.22 -8.51
CA THR A 456 -12.43 15.57 -8.85
C THR A 456 -13.25 15.82 -7.59
N LYS A 457 -14.29 16.67 -7.70
CA LYS A 457 -15.24 16.92 -6.61
C LYS A 457 -15.86 15.62 -6.07
N ARG A 458 -16.26 14.70 -6.95
CA ARG A 458 -16.83 13.40 -6.56
C ARG A 458 -15.84 12.57 -5.73
N THR A 459 -14.57 12.56 -6.11
CA THR A 459 -13.49 11.87 -5.39
C THR A 459 -13.26 12.49 -4.00
N LYS A 460 -13.30 13.82 -3.93
CA LYS A 460 -13.20 14.55 -2.66
C LYS A 460 -14.37 14.26 -1.74
N ASP A 461 -15.60 14.32 -2.27
CA ASP A 461 -16.83 14.02 -1.52
C ASP A 461 -16.84 12.58 -0.99
N PHE A 462 -16.37 11.61 -1.79
CA PHE A 462 -16.23 10.21 -1.37
C PHE A 462 -15.25 10.05 -0.21
N ALA A 463 -14.05 10.65 -0.31
CA ALA A 463 -13.06 10.58 0.76
C ALA A 463 -13.50 11.34 2.02
N GLU A 464 -14.20 12.47 1.86
CA GLU A 464 -14.81 13.18 2.98
C GLU A 464 -15.80 12.29 3.72
N ASN A 465 -16.70 11.61 3.00
CA ASN A 465 -17.68 10.68 3.57
C ASN A 465 -16.98 9.51 4.28
N GLY A 466 -16.01 8.85 3.64
CA GLY A 466 -15.24 7.77 4.26
C GLY A 466 -14.51 8.21 5.53
N SER A 467 -13.92 9.41 5.53
CA SER A 467 -13.27 9.97 6.73
C SER A 467 -14.26 10.29 7.86
N LYS A 468 -15.48 10.73 7.52
CA LYS A 468 -16.56 10.99 8.50
C LYS A 468 -17.08 9.69 9.09
N GLU A 469 -17.24 8.64 8.29
CA GLU A 469 -17.68 7.32 8.74
C GLU A 469 -16.68 6.71 9.73
N ILE A 470 -15.39 6.76 9.43
CA ILE A 470 -14.34 6.29 10.35
C ILE A 470 -14.36 7.07 11.67
N LEU A 471 -14.51 8.41 11.60
CA LEU A 471 -14.61 9.21 12.82
C LEU A 471 -15.85 8.83 13.65
N GLN A 472 -17.00 8.64 12.99
CA GLN A 472 -18.24 8.21 13.66
C GLN A 472 -18.12 6.82 14.28
N PHE A 473 -17.36 5.92 13.66
CA PHE A 473 -17.02 4.65 14.27
C PHE A 473 -16.30 4.85 15.61
N PHE A 474 -15.21 5.61 15.64
CA PHE A 474 -14.45 5.81 16.88
C PHE A 474 -15.27 6.48 17.99
N LYS A 475 -16.22 7.37 17.63
CA LYS A 475 -17.16 7.98 18.59
C LYS A 475 -18.12 6.97 19.22
N LYS A 476 -18.48 5.90 18.49
CA LYS A 476 -19.44 4.88 18.93
C LYS A 476 -18.78 3.64 19.55
N ASP A 477 -17.48 3.48 19.37
CA ASP A 477 -16.74 2.31 19.82
C ASP A 477 -16.53 2.27 21.35
N ASN A 478 -16.50 1.06 21.92
CA ASN A 478 -16.21 0.83 23.34
C ASN A 478 -14.69 0.81 23.59
N LEU A 479 -14.06 1.96 23.39
CA LEU A 479 -12.60 2.12 23.52
C LEU A 479 -12.07 1.72 24.91
N LYS A 480 -12.88 1.78 25.97
CA LYS A 480 -12.46 1.33 27.31
C LYS A 480 -11.91 -0.11 27.30
N ARG A 481 -12.49 -1.00 26.50
CA ARG A 481 -12.04 -2.40 26.37
C ARG A 481 -10.96 -2.59 25.29
N ARG A 482 -10.77 -1.63 24.39
CA ARG A 482 -10.07 -1.85 23.10
C ARG A 482 -8.97 -0.85 22.78
N VAL A 483 -8.81 0.21 23.57
CA VAL A 483 -7.84 1.28 23.32
C VAL A 483 -6.41 0.75 23.17
N ASN A 484 -6.05 -0.37 23.81
CA ASN A 484 -4.74 -0.98 23.62
C ASN A 484 -4.51 -1.49 22.17
N TYR A 485 -5.55 -1.96 21.47
CA TYR A 485 -5.43 -2.34 20.04
C TYR A 485 -5.19 -1.10 19.17
N LEU A 486 -5.85 0.01 19.49
CA LEU A 486 -5.61 1.29 18.84
C LEU A 486 -4.16 1.76 19.06
N VAL A 487 -3.63 1.62 20.28
CA VAL A 487 -2.22 1.91 20.58
C VAL A 487 -1.28 1.08 19.70
N HIS A 488 -1.50 -0.24 19.61
CA HIS A 488 -0.67 -1.11 18.76
C HIS A 488 -0.76 -0.73 17.28
N ALA A 489 -1.96 -0.38 16.80
CA ALA A 489 -2.15 0.06 15.42
C ALA A 489 -1.39 1.35 15.10
N VAL A 490 -1.45 2.36 15.99
CA VAL A 490 -0.66 3.59 15.82
C VAL A 490 0.83 3.24 15.77
N LYS A 491 1.31 2.40 16.68
CA LYS A 491 2.72 1.97 16.72
C LYS A 491 3.17 1.33 15.40
N SER A 492 2.39 0.37 14.88
CA SER A 492 2.68 -0.28 13.61
C SER A 492 2.68 0.69 12.41
N ILE A 493 1.84 1.73 12.42
CA ILE A 493 1.88 2.78 11.39
C ILE A 493 3.18 3.57 11.48
N LEU A 494 3.59 3.97 12.69
CA LEU A 494 4.83 4.72 12.89
C LEU A 494 6.07 3.91 12.47
N ASP A 495 6.11 2.62 12.82
CA ASP A 495 7.21 1.73 12.41
C ASP A 495 7.32 1.63 10.87
N ASN A 496 6.19 1.55 10.16
CA ASN A 496 6.18 1.52 8.69
C ASN A 496 6.61 2.86 8.07
N LEU A 497 6.18 3.98 8.65
CA LEU A 497 6.60 5.31 8.22
C LEU A 497 8.11 5.55 8.48
N GLU A 498 8.67 4.98 9.54
CA GLU A 498 10.12 5.03 9.82
C GLU A 498 10.93 4.26 8.75
N ILE A 499 10.45 3.09 8.33
CA ILE A 499 11.08 2.32 7.23
C ILE A 499 11.06 3.13 5.91
N GLU A 500 9.94 3.78 5.59
CA GLU A 500 9.85 4.68 4.42
C GLU A 500 10.84 5.86 4.55
N SER A 501 11.01 6.42 5.75
CA SER A 501 11.95 7.50 6.03
C SER A 501 13.40 7.11 5.76
N ASN A 502 13.80 5.91 6.17
CA ASN A 502 15.18 5.45 6.11
C ASN A 502 15.60 5.03 4.70
N ASN A 503 14.63 4.63 3.86
CA ASN A 503 14.91 4.16 2.50
C ASN A 503 14.72 5.24 1.43
N GLU A 504 13.75 6.16 1.60
CA GLU A 504 13.31 7.07 0.53
C GLU A 504 13.31 8.55 0.91
N PHE A 505 13.69 8.91 2.14
CA PHE A 505 13.76 10.30 2.64
C PHE A 505 12.46 11.13 2.45
N LYS A 506 11.28 10.49 2.47
CA LYS A 506 9.97 11.13 2.25
C LYS A 506 9.39 11.83 3.50
N TYR A 507 10.13 12.77 4.07
CA TYR A 507 9.78 13.42 5.35
C TYR A 507 8.40 14.10 5.36
N ASP A 508 8.02 14.82 4.30
CA ASP A 508 6.73 15.51 4.21
C ASP A 508 5.53 14.54 4.28
N ASN A 509 5.68 13.37 3.64
CA ASN A 509 4.64 12.35 3.63
C ASN A 509 4.40 11.78 5.05
N ILE A 510 5.48 11.62 5.80
CA ILE A 510 5.47 11.11 7.17
C ILE A 510 4.85 12.14 8.11
N LEU A 511 5.30 13.39 8.04
CA LEU A 511 4.76 14.49 8.84
C LEU A 511 3.26 14.67 8.59
N GLY A 512 2.83 14.64 7.32
CA GLY A 512 1.42 14.70 6.97
C GLY A 512 0.59 13.55 7.52
N SER A 513 1.11 12.31 7.53
CA SER A 513 0.44 11.18 8.19
C SER A 513 0.31 11.39 9.70
N CYS A 514 1.37 11.86 10.36
CA CYS A 514 1.38 12.10 11.80
C CYS A 514 0.35 13.17 12.20
N ASP A 515 0.27 14.27 11.44
CA ASP A 515 -0.69 15.34 11.68
C ASP A 515 -2.14 14.86 11.56
N ILE A 516 -2.42 14.01 10.56
CA ILE A 516 -3.74 13.41 10.37
C ILE A 516 -4.11 12.51 11.55
N LEU A 517 -3.16 11.71 12.06
CA LEU A 517 -3.40 10.84 13.21
C LEU A 517 -3.65 11.65 14.49
N ILE A 518 -2.89 12.71 14.73
CA ILE A 518 -3.10 13.60 15.89
C ILE A 518 -4.49 14.26 15.81
N ASP A 519 -4.88 14.80 14.66
CA ASP A 519 -6.20 15.39 14.45
C ASP A 519 -7.35 14.38 14.72
N LEU A 520 -7.18 13.12 14.29
CA LEU A 520 -8.13 12.07 14.63
C LEU A 520 -8.20 11.81 16.13
N LEU A 521 -7.06 11.63 16.79
CA LEU A 521 -6.99 11.35 18.22
C LEU A 521 -7.56 12.49 19.06
N GLU A 522 -7.30 13.74 18.68
CA GLU A 522 -7.89 14.94 19.30
C GLU A 522 -9.41 14.96 19.16
N LYS A 523 -9.96 14.56 18.01
CA LYS A 523 -11.42 14.43 17.84
C LYS A 523 -12.00 13.31 18.68
N ILE A 524 -11.36 12.14 18.74
CA ILE A 524 -11.79 11.04 19.61
C ILE A 524 -11.79 11.46 21.08
N LYS A 525 -10.77 12.24 21.49
CA LYS A 525 -10.62 12.78 22.84
C LYS A 525 -11.80 13.68 23.23
N GLN A 526 -12.23 14.58 22.35
CA GLN A 526 -13.34 15.52 22.61
C GLN A 526 -14.67 14.82 22.91
N ASP A 527 -14.89 13.63 22.34
CA ASP A 527 -16.13 12.87 22.50
C ASP A 527 -16.04 11.77 23.58
N ASN A 528 -14.92 11.63 24.29
CA ASN A 528 -14.71 10.58 25.28
C ASN A 528 -14.49 11.16 26.68
N SER A 529 -15.25 10.68 27.67
CA SER A 529 -15.13 11.13 29.06
C SER A 529 -14.46 10.09 29.97
N ASN A 530 -13.91 9.00 29.41
CA ASN A 530 -13.31 7.95 30.21
C ASN A 530 -11.81 8.23 30.46
N ASP A 531 -11.44 8.46 31.72
CA ASP A 531 -10.06 8.80 32.11
C ASP A 531 -8.99 7.82 31.61
N PHE A 532 -9.27 6.51 31.61
CA PHE A 532 -8.30 5.51 31.12
C PHE A 532 -8.07 5.65 29.61
N VAL A 533 -9.15 5.82 28.84
CA VAL A 533 -9.06 6.03 27.38
C VAL A 533 -8.37 7.35 27.06
N LEU A 534 -8.73 8.42 27.78
CA LEU A 534 -8.12 9.75 27.61
C LEU A 534 -6.61 9.71 27.86
N ARG A 535 -6.16 9.08 28.95
CA ARG A 535 -4.72 8.90 29.22
C ARG A 535 -4.02 8.16 28.09
N LYS A 536 -4.59 7.05 27.60
CA LYS A 536 -4.02 6.31 26.46
C LYS A 536 -3.96 7.15 25.19
N ILE A 537 -4.94 8.00 24.93
CA ILE A 537 -4.93 8.94 23.80
C ILE A 537 -3.81 9.97 23.95
N TYR A 538 -3.66 10.59 25.14
CA TYR A 538 -2.53 11.47 25.42
C TYR A 538 -1.18 10.77 25.17
N SER A 539 -1.07 9.50 25.59
CA SER A 539 0.15 8.71 25.36
C SER A 539 0.41 8.41 23.88
N MET A 540 -0.63 8.15 23.08
CA MET A 540 -0.49 7.98 21.63
C MET A 540 -0.07 9.26 20.93
N ILE A 541 -0.62 10.41 21.33
CA ILE A 541 -0.21 11.72 20.80
C ILE A 541 1.26 11.98 21.13
N PHE A 542 1.68 11.69 22.36
CA PHE A 542 3.08 11.78 22.76
C PHE A 542 4.00 10.95 21.87
N MET A 543 3.64 9.69 21.62
CA MET A 543 4.38 8.78 20.75
C MET A 543 4.49 9.30 19.31
N ILE A 544 3.39 9.82 18.74
CA ILE A 544 3.39 10.38 17.38
C ILE A 544 4.25 11.65 17.31
N ASN A 545 4.16 12.54 18.30
CA ASN A 545 5.01 13.74 18.39
C ASN A 545 6.49 13.39 18.53
N THR A 546 6.84 12.34 19.27
CA THR A 546 8.21 11.82 19.35
C THR A 546 8.70 11.35 17.98
N ALA A 547 7.86 10.68 17.18
CA ALA A 547 8.20 10.31 15.80
C ALA A 547 8.41 11.54 14.90
N LYS A 548 7.54 12.56 15.00
CA LYS A 548 7.73 13.84 14.28
C LYS A 548 9.04 14.53 14.66
N LEU A 549 9.37 14.55 15.96
CA LEU A 549 10.63 15.09 16.44
C LEU A 549 11.83 14.37 15.82
N SER A 550 11.77 13.03 15.69
CA SER A 550 12.80 12.26 15.00
C SER A 550 12.97 12.69 13.55
N VAL A 551 11.85 12.90 12.83
CA VAL A 551 11.86 13.37 11.43
C VAL A 551 12.46 14.77 11.33
N TYR A 552 12.07 15.69 12.20
CA TYR A 552 12.63 17.06 12.19
C TYR A 552 14.13 17.06 12.46
N ASN A 553 14.60 16.28 13.43
CA ASN A 553 16.03 16.09 13.69
C ASN A 553 16.75 15.48 12.48
N HIS A 554 16.16 14.49 11.81
CA HIS A 554 16.75 13.90 10.61
C HIS A 554 16.79 14.87 9.42
N SER A 555 15.82 15.77 9.31
CA SER A 555 15.78 16.83 8.29
C SER A 555 16.59 18.08 8.65
N ASP A 556 17.36 18.06 9.74
CA ASP A 556 18.10 19.21 10.29
C ASP A 556 17.21 20.46 10.54
N ASN A 557 15.91 20.28 10.82
CA ASN A 557 14.97 21.38 11.08
C ASN A 557 14.88 21.70 12.58
N THR A 558 15.92 22.35 13.10
CA THR A 558 16.07 22.63 14.53
C THR A 558 14.89 23.38 15.15
N GLU A 559 14.34 24.38 14.45
CA GLU A 559 13.23 25.20 14.96
C GLU A 559 11.99 24.33 15.22
N LYS A 560 11.63 23.49 14.25
CA LYS A 560 10.50 22.55 14.39
C LYS A 560 10.79 21.45 15.41
N SER A 561 12.03 20.99 15.51
CA SER A 561 12.43 20.06 16.58
C SER A 561 12.20 20.66 17.96
N LEU A 562 12.64 21.90 18.21
CA LEU A 562 12.43 22.56 19.51
C LEU A 562 10.95 22.85 19.80
N GLU A 563 10.19 23.30 18.81
CA GLU A 563 8.75 23.47 18.92
C GLU A 563 8.08 22.15 19.33
N MET A 564 8.51 21.05 18.72
CA MET A 564 8.01 19.72 19.04
C MET A 564 8.42 19.25 20.44
N VAL A 565 9.66 19.50 20.88
CA VAL A 565 10.10 19.22 22.26
C VAL A 565 9.20 19.95 23.26
N LYS A 566 8.96 21.26 23.06
CA LYS A 566 8.09 22.06 23.95
C LYS A 566 6.66 21.54 23.95
N THR A 567 6.09 21.26 22.78
CA THR A 567 4.73 20.74 22.63
C THR A 567 4.57 19.38 23.32
N ASN A 568 5.58 18.52 23.23
CA ASN A 568 5.47 17.16 23.74
C ASN A 568 5.70 17.04 25.25
N ILE A 569 6.39 18.00 25.88
CA ILE A 569 6.59 18.06 27.33
C ILE A 569 5.25 18.06 28.09
N ASP A 570 4.22 18.72 27.55
CA ASP A 570 2.89 18.80 28.16
C ASP A 570 2.21 17.42 28.31
N TYR A 571 2.63 16.43 27.54
CA TYR A 571 2.08 15.08 27.56
C TYR A 571 2.82 14.12 28.51
N ILE A 572 4.05 14.47 28.96
CA ILE A 572 4.93 13.59 29.77
C ILE A 572 4.25 13.08 31.05
N ASN A 573 3.51 13.94 31.75
CA ASN A 573 2.85 13.57 33.01
C ASN A 573 1.84 12.41 32.86
N ASN A 574 1.28 12.23 31.65
CA ASN A 574 0.38 11.12 31.36
C ASN A 574 1.14 9.80 31.11
N ILE A 575 2.39 9.89 30.65
CA ILE A 575 3.27 8.73 30.39
C ILE A 575 3.85 8.16 31.68
N ASP A 576 4.20 9.02 32.64
CA ASP A 576 4.83 8.61 33.91
C ASP A 576 3.99 7.62 34.73
N ASN A 577 2.69 7.54 34.45
CA ASN A 577 1.75 6.63 35.10
C ASN A 577 1.38 5.40 34.24
N ASP A 578 2.03 5.21 33.08
CA ASP A 578 1.70 4.17 32.10
C ASP A 578 2.96 3.45 31.60
N ASN A 579 3.36 2.39 32.32
CA ASN A 579 4.55 1.58 32.02
C ASN A 579 4.61 1.05 30.58
N PHE A 580 3.48 0.97 29.87
CA PHE A 580 3.44 0.54 28.48
C PHE A 580 4.19 1.50 27.53
N PHE A 581 4.20 2.81 27.84
CA PHE A 581 4.81 3.87 27.02
C PHE A 581 6.17 4.33 27.54
N PHE A 582 6.75 3.58 28.48
CA PHE A 582 8.00 3.95 29.10
C PHE A 582 9.17 4.02 28.09
N ARG A 583 9.16 3.09 27.12
CA ARG A 583 10.14 3.07 26.03
C ARG A 583 10.05 4.32 25.16
N GLU A 584 8.84 4.73 24.82
CA GLU A 584 8.56 5.92 24.03
C GLU A 584 9.01 7.20 24.77
N LYS A 585 8.94 7.23 26.10
CA LYS A 585 9.52 8.30 26.92
C LYS A 585 11.04 8.32 26.83
N ILE A 586 11.71 7.17 27.00
CA ILE A 586 13.17 7.09 26.86
C ILE A 586 13.61 7.54 25.46
N LEU A 587 12.85 7.15 24.43
CA LEU A 587 13.10 7.57 23.05
C LEU A 587 12.97 9.09 22.91
N PHE A 588 11.90 9.68 23.46
CA PHE A 588 11.73 11.13 23.49
C PHE A 588 12.87 11.85 24.21
N ASP A 589 13.27 11.35 25.38
CA ASP A 589 14.38 11.92 26.16
C ASP A 589 15.69 11.88 25.38
N ASN A 590 15.94 10.80 24.64
CA ASN A 590 17.10 10.66 23.77
C ASN A 590 17.05 11.66 22.59
N ILE A 591 15.94 11.69 21.84
CA ILE A 591 15.84 12.52 20.64
C ILE A 591 15.78 14.02 20.98
N SER A 592 15.08 14.39 22.07
CA SER A 592 14.97 15.78 22.52
C SER A 592 16.30 16.35 22.98
N THR A 593 17.16 15.54 23.61
CA THR A 593 18.50 15.96 24.01
C THR A 593 19.42 16.15 22.81
N VAL A 594 19.29 15.33 21.76
CA VAL A 594 19.97 15.55 20.48
C VAL A 594 19.55 16.87 19.83
N ALA A 595 18.25 17.23 19.86
CA ALA A 595 17.77 18.51 19.33
C ALA A 595 18.34 19.74 20.04
N GLN A 596 18.82 19.57 21.29
CA GLN A 596 19.45 20.62 22.08
C GLN A 596 20.97 20.72 21.86
N TRP A 597 21.59 19.74 21.19
CA TRP A 597 23.02 19.83 20.84
C TRP A 597 23.33 21.02 19.96
N ASP A 598 22.40 21.43 19.10
CA ASP A 598 22.48 22.63 18.27
C ASP A 598 22.83 23.88 19.06
N PHE A 599 22.30 24.03 20.28
CA PHE A 599 22.48 25.21 21.12
C PHE A 599 23.69 25.11 22.05
N TYR A 600 24.42 23.99 22.00
CA TYR A 600 25.55 23.71 22.89
C TYR A 600 25.12 23.72 24.39
N GLU A 601 23.86 23.43 24.71
CA GLU A 601 23.29 23.41 26.09
C GLU A 601 23.64 22.14 26.88
N CYS A 602 24.89 21.68 26.80
CA CYS A 602 25.30 20.38 27.29
C CYS A 602 25.12 20.21 28.82
N ASP A 603 25.29 21.26 29.62
CA ASP A 603 25.14 21.20 31.08
C ASP A 603 23.73 20.76 31.51
N TYR A 604 22.71 21.31 30.85
CA TYR A 604 21.31 20.94 31.08
C TYR A 604 21.06 19.49 30.67
N ILE A 605 21.49 19.11 29.46
CA ILE A 605 21.33 17.77 28.91
C ILE A 605 21.98 16.71 29.82
N ILE A 606 23.22 16.94 30.27
CA ILE A 606 23.95 16.03 31.15
C ILE A 606 23.18 15.81 32.45
N LYS A 607 22.67 16.89 33.07
CA LYS A 607 21.88 16.80 34.30
C LYS A 607 20.58 16.04 34.08
N TYR A 608 19.92 16.28 32.95
CA TYR A 608 18.67 15.63 32.59
C TYR A 608 18.84 14.12 32.37
N ILE A 609 19.75 13.70 31.48
CA ILE A 609 19.98 12.28 31.19
C ILE A 609 20.43 11.53 32.45
N LYS A 610 21.27 12.12 33.30
CA LYS A 610 21.65 11.50 34.58
C LYS A 610 20.46 11.22 35.47
N LYS A 611 19.54 12.19 35.61
CA LYS A 611 18.32 11.99 36.39
C LYS A 611 17.47 10.86 35.81
N VAL A 612 17.29 10.83 34.48
CA VAL A 612 16.57 9.76 33.78
C VAL A 612 17.21 8.38 34.05
N LEU A 613 18.54 8.28 33.95
CA LEU A 613 19.27 7.05 34.25
C LEU A 613 19.16 6.62 35.73
N GLU A 614 19.07 7.58 36.66
CA GLU A 614 18.84 7.31 38.09
C GLU A 614 17.43 6.78 38.35
N ASP A 615 16.42 7.39 37.73
CA ASP A 615 15.00 7.04 37.88
C ASP A 615 14.67 5.65 37.28
N ILE A 616 15.45 5.19 36.28
CA ILE A 616 15.20 3.94 35.53
C ILE A 616 15.80 2.69 36.18
N LYS A 617 16.63 2.82 37.22
CA LYS A 617 17.41 1.71 37.80
C LYS A 617 16.60 0.47 38.19
N CYS A 618 15.30 0.58 38.49
CA CYS A 618 14.45 -0.56 38.82
C CYS A 618 13.91 -1.36 37.61
N TYR A 619 14.07 -0.87 36.37
CA TYR A 619 13.55 -1.49 35.14
C TYR A 619 14.64 -1.98 34.17
N GLU A 620 15.90 -2.03 34.63
CA GLU A 620 17.12 -2.24 33.83
C GLU A 620 17.07 -3.45 32.88
N LYS A 621 16.36 -4.53 33.26
CA LYS A 621 16.25 -5.74 32.43
C LYS A 621 15.31 -5.62 31.23
N LEU A 622 14.28 -4.77 31.29
CA LEU A 622 13.25 -4.69 30.24
C LEU A 622 13.62 -3.71 29.12
N TYR A 623 14.52 -2.76 29.40
CA TYR A 623 14.85 -1.64 28.50
C TYR A 623 16.36 -1.46 28.34
N ILE A 624 17.13 -2.55 28.43
CA ILE A 624 18.60 -2.52 28.48
C ILE A 624 19.22 -1.79 27.27
N ASP A 625 18.67 -2.02 26.08
CA ASP A 625 19.14 -1.39 24.84
C ASP A 625 18.85 0.12 24.82
N ASP A 626 17.67 0.53 25.29
CA ASP A 626 17.30 1.95 25.34
C ASP A 626 18.14 2.71 26.38
N ILE A 627 18.45 2.08 27.51
CA ILE A 627 19.38 2.60 28.53
C ILE A 627 20.80 2.70 27.95
N ALA A 628 21.25 1.69 27.20
CA ALA A 628 22.54 1.72 26.52
C ALA A 628 22.64 2.92 25.56
N ARG A 629 21.58 3.19 24.78
CA ARG A 629 21.52 4.38 23.90
C ARG A 629 21.59 5.70 24.67
N LEU A 630 20.96 5.80 25.85
CA LEU A 630 21.08 6.98 26.71
C LEU A 630 22.51 7.20 27.18
N TYR A 631 23.23 6.13 27.59
CA TYR A 631 24.65 6.24 27.91
C TYR A 631 25.48 6.69 26.69
N GLY A 632 25.20 6.16 25.50
CA GLY A 632 25.84 6.62 24.26
C GLY A 632 25.58 8.10 23.95
N THR A 633 24.38 8.60 24.25
CA THR A 633 24.00 10.01 24.04
C THR A 633 24.64 10.92 25.09
N LEU A 634 24.69 10.47 26.34
CA LEU A 634 25.40 11.15 27.42
C LEU A 634 26.90 11.27 27.12
N GLY A 635 27.51 10.20 26.61
CA GLY A 635 28.92 10.19 26.22
C GLY A 635 29.21 11.20 25.10
N GLN A 636 28.38 11.26 24.06
CA GLN A 636 28.51 12.26 23.00
C GLN A 636 28.30 13.68 23.52
N THR A 637 27.35 13.87 24.43
CA THR A 637 27.10 15.18 25.05
C THR A 637 28.32 15.68 25.83
N TYR A 638 29.06 14.79 26.51
CA TYR A 638 30.31 15.16 27.16
C TYR A 638 31.43 15.55 26.17
N ILE A 639 31.51 14.89 25.00
CA ILE A 639 32.42 15.33 23.93
C ILE A 639 32.07 16.74 23.45
N ILE A 640 30.79 17.02 23.21
CA ILE A 640 30.34 18.35 22.80
C ILE A 640 30.65 19.37 23.91
N HIS A 641 30.38 19.03 25.17
CA HIS A 641 30.69 19.88 26.32
C HIS A 641 32.18 20.19 26.42
N TYR A 642 33.06 19.25 26.08
CA TYR A 642 34.50 19.48 25.98
C TYR A 642 34.85 20.54 24.92
N TYR A 643 34.17 20.55 23.76
CA TYR A 643 34.40 21.62 22.77
C TYR A 643 34.03 23.00 23.31
N VAL A 644 33.00 23.08 24.16
CA VAL A 644 32.57 24.33 24.81
C VAL A 644 33.51 24.77 25.93
N THR A 645 34.00 23.84 26.75
CA THR A 645 34.65 24.15 28.04
C THR A 645 36.14 23.85 28.10
N GLU A 646 36.67 23.04 27.18
CA GLU A 646 38.04 22.50 27.21
C GLU A 646 38.34 21.65 28.44
N ASN A 647 37.33 21.22 29.19
CA ASN A 647 37.50 20.43 30.39
C ASN A 647 37.77 18.96 30.05
N THR A 648 39.03 18.54 30.17
CA THR A 648 39.47 17.18 29.84
C THR A 648 38.75 16.09 30.66
N LYS A 649 38.25 16.39 31.85
CA LYS A 649 37.44 15.44 32.65
C LYS A 649 36.16 14.99 31.96
N ASP A 650 35.66 15.78 31.01
CA ASP A 650 34.46 15.38 30.27
C ASP A 650 34.78 14.29 29.23
N LEU A 651 36.02 14.25 28.72
CA LEU A 651 36.48 13.15 27.86
C LEU A 651 36.55 11.83 28.64
N ASP A 652 37.04 11.86 29.90
CA ASP A 652 37.06 10.68 30.78
C ASP A 652 35.64 10.14 31.00
N LYS A 653 34.68 11.02 31.34
CA LYS A 653 33.28 10.64 31.51
C LYS A 653 32.65 10.15 30.22
N ALA A 654 33.02 10.72 29.07
CA ALA A 654 32.52 10.27 27.77
C ALA A 654 32.92 8.81 27.53
N LYS A 655 34.20 8.48 27.76
CA LYS A 655 34.74 7.13 27.65
C LYS A 655 34.03 6.15 28.59
N GLU A 656 33.85 6.52 29.86
CA GLU A 656 33.08 5.72 30.83
C GLU A 656 31.66 5.42 30.33
N CYS A 657 30.95 6.43 29.84
CA CYS A 657 29.60 6.28 29.31
C CYS A 657 29.56 5.34 28.10
N PHE A 658 30.51 5.44 27.17
CA PHE A 658 30.55 4.53 26.02
C PHE A 658 30.87 3.09 26.42
N PHE A 659 31.71 2.87 27.43
CA PHE A 659 31.94 1.51 27.93
C PHE A 659 30.72 0.91 28.63
N GLU A 660 29.98 1.70 29.41
CA GLU A 660 28.71 1.24 29.98
C GLU A 660 27.66 0.96 28.89
N SER A 661 27.55 1.83 27.87
CA SER A 661 26.72 1.57 26.68
C SER A 661 27.08 0.22 26.02
N LYS A 662 28.36 -0.02 25.76
CA LYS A 662 28.84 -1.27 25.15
C LYS A 662 28.50 -2.48 26.02
N LYS A 663 28.73 -2.38 27.33
CA LYS A 663 28.48 -3.45 28.30
C LYS A 663 27.00 -3.85 28.34
N LEU A 664 26.10 -2.89 28.15
CA LEU A 664 24.66 -3.14 28.11
C LEU A 664 24.22 -3.78 26.78
N PHE A 665 24.83 -3.40 25.64
CA PHE A 665 24.58 -4.01 24.31
C PHE A 665 25.23 -5.38 24.08
N LYS A 666 25.70 -6.07 25.13
CA LYS A 666 26.64 -7.21 25.05
C LYS A 666 26.36 -8.28 23.97
N ASP A 667 25.09 -8.54 23.65
CA ASP A 667 24.67 -9.55 22.67
C ASP A 667 24.17 -8.96 21.32
N ASP A 668 24.16 -7.64 21.18
CA ASP A 668 23.80 -6.90 19.97
C ASP A 668 25.05 -6.38 19.26
N LYS A 669 25.51 -7.15 18.27
CA LYS A 669 26.68 -6.83 17.47
C LYS A 669 26.57 -5.48 16.74
N GLY A 670 25.39 -5.16 16.20
CA GLY A 670 25.19 -3.93 15.43
C GLY A 670 25.30 -2.69 16.31
N ASN A 671 24.63 -2.69 17.47
CA ASN A 671 24.71 -1.59 18.42
C ASN A 671 26.09 -1.50 19.12
N THR A 672 26.79 -2.64 19.24
CA THR A 672 28.19 -2.67 19.68
C THR A 672 29.11 -1.94 18.70
N SER A 673 28.99 -2.18 17.39
CA SER A 673 29.73 -1.44 16.36
C SER A 673 29.46 0.06 16.39
N ARG A 674 28.19 0.48 16.60
CA ARG A 674 27.86 1.90 16.80
C ARG A 674 28.57 2.50 18.00
N THR A 675 28.71 1.74 19.09
CA THR A 675 29.45 2.18 20.27
C THR A 675 30.94 2.34 19.99
N TYR A 676 31.54 1.46 19.19
CA TYR A 676 32.93 1.63 18.73
C TYR A 676 33.12 2.88 17.88
N SER A 677 32.15 3.24 17.03
CA SER A 677 32.20 4.51 16.28
C SER A 677 32.22 5.75 17.19
N ASN A 678 31.50 5.70 18.32
CA ASN A 678 31.56 6.77 19.32
C ASN A 678 32.90 6.79 20.09
N LEU A 679 33.45 5.61 20.40
CA LEU A 679 34.78 5.49 20.99
C LEU A 679 35.88 6.00 20.04
N MET A 680 35.75 5.78 18.73
CA MET A 680 36.62 6.39 17.71
C MET A 680 36.55 7.92 17.73
N LEU A 681 35.34 8.51 17.85
CA LEU A 681 35.20 9.96 17.99
C LEU A 681 35.88 10.49 19.25
N TYR A 682 35.70 9.80 20.38
CA TYR A 682 36.41 10.13 21.61
C TYR A 682 37.93 10.09 21.40
N ALA A 683 38.46 9.02 20.78
CA ALA A 683 39.90 8.84 20.58
C ALA A 683 40.50 9.94 19.69
N ILE A 684 39.79 10.33 18.62
CA ILE A 684 40.17 11.47 17.78
C ILE A 684 40.21 12.77 18.59
N THR A 685 39.17 13.01 19.38
CA THR A 685 39.04 14.26 20.17
C THR A 685 40.09 14.35 21.28
N SER A 686 40.41 13.23 21.90
CA SER A 686 41.43 13.11 22.96
C SER A 686 42.86 13.02 22.43
N GLY A 687 43.05 12.91 21.11
CA GLY A 687 44.38 12.76 20.49
C GLY A 687 45.04 11.39 20.75
N MET A 688 44.25 10.34 21.02
CA MET A 688 44.72 9.00 21.36
C MET A 688 44.70 8.08 20.13
N GLU A 689 45.76 8.12 19.32
CA GLU A 689 45.81 7.37 18.05
C GLU A 689 45.75 5.84 18.23
N ASP A 690 46.47 5.28 19.20
CA ASP A 690 46.49 3.84 19.44
C ASP A 690 45.08 3.31 19.79
N GLU A 691 44.33 4.06 20.60
CA GLU A 691 42.94 3.72 20.94
C GLU A 691 42.04 3.80 19.71
N PHE A 692 42.23 4.80 18.84
CA PHE A 692 41.47 4.89 17.59
C PHE A 692 41.68 3.65 16.71
N LEU A 693 42.93 3.23 16.51
CA LEU A 693 43.26 2.07 15.68
C LEU A 693 42.71 0.77 16.28
N ASP A 694 42.77 0.61 17.59
CA ASP A 694 42.15 -0.52 18.30
C ASP A 694 40.63 -0.56 18.12
N TYR A 695 39.94 0.57 18.31
CA TYR A 695 38.49 0.65 18.11
C TYR A 695 38.08 0.44 16.66
N LEU A 696 38.86 0.95 15.70
CA LEU A 696 38.62 0.73 14.27
C LEU A 696 38.77 -0.76 13.91
N TYR A 697 39.80 -1.43 14.42
CA TYR A 697 39.99 -2.87 14.20
C TYR A 697 38.81 -3.67 14.75
N LYS A 698 38.36 -3.36 15.97
CA LYS A 698 37.20 -4.01 16.61
C LYS A 698 35.90 -3.74 15.86
N TYR A 699 35.73 -2.52 15.34
CA TYR A 699 34.60 -2.16 14.49
C TYR A 699 34.54 -3.01 13.21
N ILE A 700 35.65 -3.12 12.47
CA ILE A 700 35.67 -3.78 11.16
C ILE A 700 35.64 -5.30 11.28
N THR A 701 36.31 -5.85 12.30
CA THR A 701 36.42 -7.31 12.45
C THR A 701 35.30 -7.93 13.29
N GLU A 702 34.53 -7.11 14.01
CA GLU A 702 33.60 -7.54 15.06
C GLU A 702 34.24 -8.43 16.15
N LYS A 703 35.56 -8.36 16.32
CA LYS A 703 36.30 -9.10 17.34
C LYS A 703 36.70 -8.17 18.48
N GLU A 704 36.86 -8.74 19.67
CA GLU A 704 37.34 -8.04 20.87
C GLU A 704 38.87 -8.09 21.02
N GLU A 705 39.58 -8.70 20.07
CA GLU A 705 41.04 -8.78 20.05
C GLU A 705 41.64 -7.37 19.93
N SER A 706 42.77 -7.15 20.61
CA SER A 706 43.52 -5.90 20.49
C SER A 706 44.16 -5.78 19.12
N PHE A 707 44.15 -4.58 18.56
CA PHE A 707 44.94 -4.26 17.37
C PHE A 707 46.44 -4.51 17.62
N ASP A 708 47.10 -5.26 16.72
CA ASP A 708 48.53 -5.56 16.78
C ASP A 708 49.28 -5.31 15.46
N ASN A 709 48.58 -5.25 14.32
CA ASN A 709 49.18 -5.18 13.00
C ASN A 709 48.43 -4.25 12.03
N ILE A 710 49.09 -3.17 11.59
CA ILE A 710 48.52 -2.19 10.66
C ILE A 710 48.21 -2.78 9.28
N ASP A 711 49.04 -3.67 8.75
CA ASP A 711 48.83 -4.17 7.39
C ASP A 711 47.59 -5.08 7.32
N LEU A 712 47.30 -5.82 8.40
CA LEU A 712 46.06 -6.57 8.56
C LEU A 712 44.84 -5.64 8.65
N LEU A 713 44.92 -4.57 9.43
CA LEU A 713 43.85 -3.58 9.54
C LEU A 713 43.55 -2.94 8.17
N ILE A 714 44.58 -2.63 7.40
CA ILE A 714 44.49 -2.07 6.06
C ILE A 714 43.79 -3.04 5.10
N GLU A 715 44.19 -4.31 5.09
CA GLU A 715 43.53 -5.35 4.27
C GLU A 715 42.04 -5.45 4.60
N LYS A 716 41.70 -5.45 5.89
CA LYS A 716 40.30 -5.50 6.36
C LYS A 716 39.53 -4.24 5.98
N LEU A 717 40.13 -3.06 6.10
CA LEU A 717 39.52 -1.79 5.72
C LEU A 717 39.24 -1.72 4.21
N VAL A 718 40.19 -2.15 3.38
CA VAL A 718 40.00 -2.21 1.91
C VAL A 718 38.84 -3.15 1.57
N SER A 719 38.85 -4.36 2.16
CA SER A 719 37.76 -5.33 1.98
C SER A 719 36.41 -4.77 2.41
N TYR A 720 36.36 -4.01 3.52
CA TYR A 720 35.14 -3.36 3.99
C TYR A 720 34.63 -2.30 2.99
N ILE A 721 35.50 -1.40 2.53
CA ILE A 721 35.14 -0.33 1.58
C ILE A 721 34.74 -0.88 0.20
N ASP A 722 35.35 -1.97 -0.26
CA ASP A 722 35.05 -2.57 -1.57
C ASP A 722 33.72 -3.35 -1.61
N ASN A 723 33.31 -3.93 -0.47
CA ASN A 723 32.09 -4.74 -0.41
C ASN A 723 30.81 -3.90 -0.17
N ASN A 724 30.94 -2.70 0.39
CA ASN A 724 29.80 -1.81 0.65
C ASN A 724 29.62 -0.79 -0.48
N ASN A 725 29.07 -1.25 -1.61
CA ASN A 725 28.81 -0.44 -2.81
C ASN A 725 27.55 0.46 -2.71
N GLN A 726 26.82 0.42 -1.60
CA GLN A 726 25.77 1.36 -1.26
C GLN A 726 25.96 1.75 0.20
N PRO A 727 26.43 2.98 0.51
CA PRO A 727 26.62 3.37 1.89
C PRO A 727 25.25 3.54 2.53
N ASP A 728 24.90 2.61 3.41
CA ASP A 728 23.88 2.88 4.41
C ASP A 728 24.37 4.00 5.35
N LYS A 729 23.49 4.49 6.22
CA LYS A 729 23.83 5.59 7.12
C LYS A 729 25.00 5.24 8.07
N SER A 730 25.14 3.97 8.45
CA SER A 730 26.25 3.48 9.29
C SER A 730 27.60 3.59 8.58
N ASP A 731 27.66 3.23 7.30
CA ASP A 731 28.88 3.29 6.50
C ASP A 731 29.37 4.71 6.29
N LYS A 732 28.45 5.67 6.05
CA LYS A 732 28.82 7.10 5.95
C LYS A 732 29.50 7.60 7.23
N TYR A 733 29.00 7.21 8.41
CA TYR A 733 29.62 7.63 9.67
C TYR A 733 31.04 7.09 9.83
N LEU A 734 31.31 5.83 9.46
CA LEU A 734 32.66 5.29 9.51
C LEU A 734 33.62 6.09 8.61
N ILE A 735 33.21 6.36 7.37
CA ILE A 735 34.00 7.17 6.42
C ILE A 735 34.29 8.56 7.00
N ILE A 736 33.30 9.23 7.58
CA ILE A 736 33.48 10.53 8.26
C ILE A 736 34.50 10.41 9.40
N ARG A 737 34.44 9.36 10.24
CA ARG A 737 35.43 9.14 11.32
C ARG A 737 36.84 8.94 10.79
N LEU A 738 37.00 8.14 9.72
CA LEU A 738 38.29 7.89 9.08
C LEU A 738 38.87 9.18 8.47
N LEU A 739 38.06 9.96 7.76
CA LEU A 739 38.49 11.24 7.20
C LEU A 739 38.89 12.24 8.29
N ARG A 740 38.11 12.34 9.38
CA ARG A 740 38.44 13.17 10.55
C ARG A 740 39.72 12.71 11.25
N TYR A 741 39.96 11.40 11.36
CA TYR A 741 41.22 10.86 11.85
C TYR A 741 42.39 11.30 10.95
N CYS A 742 42.28 11.12 9.63
CA CYS A 742 43.29 11.53 8.65
C CYS A 742 43.57 13.05 8.64
N LYS A 743 42.55 13.85 8.98
CA LYS A 743 42.65 15.30 9.16
C LYS A 743 43.45 15.67 10.42
N ASN A 744 43.19 15.01 11.55
CA ASN A 744 43.74 15.38 12.85
C ASN A 744 45.12 14.79 13.19
N PHE A 745 45.47 13.62 12.65
CA PHE A 745 46.76 12.96 12.89
C PHE A 745 47.70 13.12 11.69
N ASP A 746 49.02 13.17 11.93
CA ASP A 746 50.05 13.27 10.87
C ASP A 746 51.13 12.20 11.05
N THR A 747 50.67 10.95 11.10
CA THR A 747 51.51 9.75 11.30
C THR A 747 51.61 8.92 10.03
N GLU A 748 52.47 7.90 10.05
CA GLU A 748 52.56 6.94 8.93
C GLU A 748 51.24 6.18 8.75
N TYR A 749 50.58 5.78 9.85
CA TYR A 749 49.30 5.07 9.81
C TYR A 749 48.19 5.93 9.21
N SER A 750 48.09 7.19 9.63
CA SER A 750 47.17 8.17 9.08
C SER A 750 47.38 8.36 7.58
N LYS A 751 48.64 8.44 7.12
CA LYS A 751 48.98 8.55 5.69
C LYS A 751 48.60 7.31 4.90
N LYS A 752 48.82 6.11 5.45
CA LYS A 752 48.40 4.84 4.80
C LYS A 752 46.89 4.78 4.62
N ILE A 753 46.11 5.09 5.66
CA ILE A 753 44.64 5.11 5.60
C ILE A 753 44.14 6.19 4.62
N ALA A 754 44.73 7.39 4.65
CA ALA A 754 44.37 8.47 3.73
C ALA A 754 44.58 8.09 2.25
N ASN A 755 45.68 7.40 1.92
CA ASN A 755 45.92 6.94 0.56
C ASN A 755 44.84 5.94 0.08
N ILE A 756 44.39 5.05 0.95
CA ILE A 756 43.31 4.09 0.63
C ILE A 756 41.99 4.81 0.39
N LEU A 757 41.62 5.77 1.25
CA LEU A 757 40.41 6.56 1.07
C LEU A 757 40.44 7.33 -0.25
N ILE A 758 41.60 7.85 -0.66
CA ILE A 758 41.76 8.51 -1.95
C ILE A 758 41.61 7.52 -3.11
N GLU A 759 42.31 6.39 -3.05
CA GLU A 759 42.26 5.33 -4.08
C GLU A 759 40.84 4.78 -4.28
N LYS A 760 40.10 4.59 -3.19
CA LYS A 760 38.75 3.99 -3.16
C LYS A 760 37.62 5.01 -3.10
N SER A 761 37.92 6.28 -3.37
CA SER A 761 36.96 7.38 -3.25
C SER A 761 35.67 7.16 -4.06
N SER A 762 35.73 6.49 -5.21
CA SER A 762 34.55 6.17 -6.03
C SER A 762 33.45 5.38 -5.31
N ASN A 763 33.76 4.72 -4.19
CA ASN A 763 32.79 3.93 -3.43
C ASN A 763 31.94 4.77 -2.48
N PHE A 764 32.39 5.99 -2.12
CA PHE A 764 31.70 6.84 -1.12
C PHE A 764 31.63 8.33 -1.50
N TYR A 765 32.34 8.76 -2.54
CA TYR A 765 32.41 10.15 -2.98
C TYR A 765 32.32 10.23 -4.51
N ASP A 766 31.35 11.02 -4.99
CA ASP A 766 31.16 11.34 -6.41
C ASP A 766 31.07 12.87 -6.56
N ASP A 767 32.03 13.44 -7.27
CA ASP A 767 32.14 14.88 -7.51
C ASP A 767 31.16 15.39 -8.58
N LYS A 768 30.52 14.48 -9.33
CA LYS A 768 29.55 14.82 -10.39
C LYS A 768 28.11 14.81 -9.90
N LYS A 769 27.83 14.23 -8.73
CA LYS A 769 26.48 14.16 -8.16
C LYS A 769 26.20 15.30 -7.20
N ARG A 770 24.97 15.81 -7.26
CA ARG A 770 24.43 16.69 -6.22
C ARG A 770 24.37 15.92 -4.90
N LYS A 771 24.56 16.63 -3.79
CA LYS A 771 24.47 16.02 -2.48
C LYS A 771 23.01 15.79 -2.12
N GLU A 772 22.73 14.67 -1.49
CA GLU A 772 21.38 14.23 -1.14
C GLU A 772 21.17 14.24 0.38
N SER A 773 22.26 14.32 1.16
CA SER A 773 22.24 14.32 2.62
C SER A 773 23.34 15.20 3.22
N SER A 774 23.14 15.61 4.48
CA SER A 774 24.11 16.33 5.27
C SER A 774 25.42 15.55 5.47
N GLU A 775 25.37 14.22 5.56
CA GLU A 775 26.55 13.37 5.63
C GLU A 775 27.41 13.44 4.36
N ASP A 776 26.80 13.64 3.18
CA ASP A 776 27.57 13.77 1.93
C ASP A 776 28.40 15.06 1.90
N VAL A 777 27.89 16.12 2.54
CA VAL A 777 28.62 17.38 2.71
C VAL A 777 29.81 17.19 3.65
N ASP A 778 29.62 16.48 4.76
CA ASP A 778 30.70 16.20 5.70
C ASP A 778 31.80 15.31 5.09
N ILE A 779 31.41 14.32 4.28
CA ILE A 779 32.33 13.50 3.49
C ILE A 779 33.11 14.38 2.49
N GLU A 780 32.43 15.18 1.65
CA GLU A 780 33.08 16.00 0.63
C GLU A 780 34.06 17.02 1.24
N LYS A 781 33.64 17.69 2.32
CA LYS A 781 34.47 18.64 3.08
C LYS A 781 35.74 18.00 3.61
N ASP A 782 35.62 16.96 4.43
CA ASP A 782 36.79 16.35 5.06
C ASP A 782 37.66 15.59 4.05
N TYR A 783 37.04 15.01 3.00
CA TYR A 783 37.76 14.42 1.87
C TYR A 783 38.58 15.46 1.11
N CYS A 784 38.03 16.64 0.81
CA CYS A 784 38.77 17.72 0.14
C CYS A 784 40.03 18.10 0.93
N PHE A 785 39.91 18.27 2.25
CA PHE A 785 41.07 18.57 3.10
C PHE A 785 42.11 17.43 3.10
N VAL A 786 41.67 16.18 3.27
CA VAL A 786 42.57 15.01 3.27
C VAL A 786 43.26 14.86 1.92
N TYR A 787 42.52 15.02 0.81
CA TYR A 787 43.07 14.99 -0.54
C TYR A 787 44.12 16.08 -0.74
N TYR A 788 43.83 17.32 -0.35
CA TYR A 788 44.79 18.42 -0.41
C TYR A 788 46.03 18.14 0.44
N LYS A 789 45.87 17.60 1.65
CA LYS A 789 47.00 17.25 2.54
C LYS A 789 47.98 16.29 1.86
N ILE A 790 47.48 15.28 1.12
CA ILE A 790 48.27 14.23 0.46
C ILE A 790 48.74 14.63 -0.95
N LYS A 791 47.83 15.11 -1.81
CA LYS A 791 48.09 15.38 -3.23
C LYS A 791 48.52 16.82 -3.52
N LYS A 792 48.32 17.75 -2.58
CA LYS A 792 48.51 19.20 -2.77
C LYS A 792 47.65 19.79 -3.89
N GLU A 793 46.54 19.13 -4.19
CA GLU A 793 45.54 19.52 -5.17
C GLU A 793 44.21 19.78 -4.45
N LYS A 794 43.47 20.79 -4.90
CA LYS A 794 42.21 21.21 -4.28
C LYS A 794 41.02 20.68 -5.10
N ILE A 795 40.04 20.10 -4.41
CA ILE A 795 38.78 19.64 -4.99
C ILE A 795 37.70 20.72 -4.79
N SER A 796 36.76 20.82 -5.73
CA SER A 796 35.65 21.76 -5.63
C SER A 796 34.65 21.35 -4.54
N LEU A 797 34.23 22.30 -3.70
CA LEU A 797 33.14 22.14 -2.73
C LEU A 797 31.79 22.69 -3.26
N SER A 798 31.68 22.96 -4.57
CA SER A 798 30.51 23.63 -5.16
C SER A 798 29.19 22.90 -4.92
N ASN A 799 29.17 21.56 -4.98
CA ASN A 799 27.98 20.76 -4.71
C ASN A 799 27.53 20.88 -3.24
N SER A 800 28.48 20.88 -2.29
CA SER A 800 28.19 21.16 -0.88
C SER A 800 27.62 22.54 -0.64
N TYR A 801 28.14 23.59 -1.29
CA TYR A 801 27.57 24.93 -1.17
C TYR A 801 26.13 24.98 -1.67
N ILE A 802 25.85 24.44 -2.86
CA ILE A 802 24.50 24.39 -3.44
C ILE A 802 23.51 23.68 -2.50
N PHE A 803 23.94 22.60 -1.86
CA PHE A 803 23.11 21.86 -0.91
C PHE A 803 22.82 22.69 0.34
N VAL A 804 23.86 23.22 0.98
CA VAL A 804 23.75 23.92 2.28
C VAL A 804 23.12 25.32 2.15
N GLU A 805 23.18 25.96 0.98
CA GLU A 805 22.50 27.25 0.74
C GLU A 805 20.98 27.15 0.86
N ASN A 806 20.39 25.99 0.58
CA ASN A 806 18.94 25.77 0.64
C ASN A 806 18.44 25.27 2.00
N LEU A 807 19.33 25.06 2.97
CA LEU A 807 18.99 24.53 4.28
C LEU A 807 18.99 25.63 5.36
N GLN A 808 18.02 25.53 6.26
CA GLN A 808 17.88 26.39 7.44
C GLN A 808 18.16 25.56 8.70
N GLY A 809 18.68 26.18 9.76
CA GLY A 809 18.94 25.50 11.04
C GLY A 809 20.31 25.82 11.64
N TYR A 810 20.45 25.56 12.95
CA TYR A 810 21.64 25.93 13.73
C TYR A 810 22.87 25.10 13.35
N PHE A 811 22.71 23.80 13.12
CA PHE A 811 23.77 22.95 12.56
C PHE A 811 24.26 23.41 11.17
N GLN A 812 23.41 24.07 10.38
CA GLN A 812 23.81 24.57 9.05
C GLN A 812 24.80 25.73 9.16
N TYR A 813 24.75 26.55 10.20
CA TYR A 813 25.77 27.58 10.44
C TYR A 813 27.13 26.96 10.72
N MET A 814 27.19 25.93 11.57
CA MET A 814 28.42 25.17 11.81
C MET A 814 28.94 24.48 10.54
N ARG A 815 28.04 23.93 9.72
CA ARG A 815 28.40 23.29 8.46
C ARG A 815 28.94 24.29 7.43
N LYS A 816 28.28 25.44 7.26
CA LYS A 816 28.75 26.57 6.42
C LYS A 816 30.12 27.06 6.88
N LEU A 817 30.27 27.31 8.18
CA LEU A 817 31.55 27.68 8.77
C LEU A 817 32.61 26.63 8.45
N SER A 818 32.32 25.34 8.66
CA SER A 818 33.27 24.26 8.40
C SER A 818 33.73 24.18 6.93
N LEU A 819 32.85 24.50 5.97
CA LEU A 819 33.18 24.60 4.54
C LEU A 819 34.16 25.76 4.29
N TYR A 820 33.84 26.96 4.79
CA TYR A 820 34.72 28.13 4.66
C TYR A 820 36.08 27.93 5.34
N LEU A 821 36.11 27.28 6.51
CA LEU A 821 37.37 26.91 7.15
C LEU A 821 38.18 25.93 6.29
N THR A 822 37.51 24.99 5.61
CA THR A 822 38.18 24.05 4.70
C THR A 822 38.77 24.75 3.48
N GLU A 823 38.10 25.76 2.93
CA GLU A 823 38.65 26.60 1.85
C GLU A 823 39.93 27.31 2.29
N ILE A 824 39.92 27.93 3.47
CA ILE A 824 41.09 28.63 4.03
C ILE A 824 42.23 27.63 4.26
N LEU A 825 41.90 26.46 4.83
CA LEU A 825 42.85 25.38 5.10
C LEU A 825 43.42 24.72 3.83
N THR A 826 42.77 24.89 2.69
CA THR A 826 43.27 24.44 1.37
C THR A 826 43.91 25.57 0.55
N GLY A 827 44.10 26.74 1.18
CA GLY A 827 44.89 27.86 0.65
C GLY A 827 44.08 29.02 0.06
N ASP A 828 42.75 29.04 0.19
CA ASP A 828 41.91 30.11 -0.32
C ASP A 828 41.42 31.04 0.80
N GLU A 829 42.25 32.02 1.12
CA GLU A 829 41.96 33.00 2.19
C GLU A 829 40.79 33.95 1.87
N SER A 830 40.25 33.96 0.65
CA SER A 830 39.11 34.82 0.29
C SER A 830 37.84 34.46 1.04
N TYR A 831 37.79 33.26 1.63
CA TYR A 831 36.69 32.79 2.48
C TYR A 831 36.82 33.20 3.95
N PHE A 832 37.89 33.88 4.33
CA PHE A 832 38.09 34.32 5.71
C PHE A 832 36.97 35.24 6.19
N ASP A 833 36.65 36.29 5.42
CA ASP A 833 35.61 37.25 5.82
C ASP A 833 34.24 36.55 5.93
N LYS A 834 33.91 35.65 4.99
CA LYS A 834 32.69 34.83 5.05
C LYS A 834 32.63 33.93 6.29
N ALA A 835 33.77 33.37 6.71
CA ALA A 835 33.85 32.58 7.93
C ALA A 835 33.64 33.45 9.19
N VAL A 836 34.19 34.66 9.20
CA VAL A 836 34.00 35.62 10.29
C VAL A 836 32.56 36.09 10.37
N ASP A 837 31.90 36.37 9.24
CA ASP A 837 30.49 36.78 9.19
C ASP A 837 29.58 35.71 9.81
N ILE A 838 29.74 34.44 9.41
CA ILE A 838 28.99 33.32 10.01
C ILE A 838 29.30 33.18 11.50
N LEU A 839 30.56 33.35 11.89
CA LEU A 839 30.97 33.27 13.29
C LEU A 839 30.35 34.39 14.15
N GLU A 840 30.26 35.61 13.60
CA GLU A 840 29.59 36.74 14.23
C GLU A 840 28.11 36.44 14.47
N GLU A 841 27.42 35.94 13.43
CA GLU A 841 26.02 35.54 13.53
C GLU A 841 25.83 34.51 14.65
N MET A 842 26.64 33.45 14.67
CA MET A 842 26.58 32.42 15.71
C MET A 842 26.82 32.98 17.12
N VAL A 843 27.84 33.82 17.30
CA VAL A 843 28.18 34.38 18.62
C VAL A 843 27.11 35.34 19.15
N ASN A 844 26.36 35.99 18.26
CA ASN A 844 25.29 36.92 18.62
C ASN A 844 23.91 36.24 18.81
N MET A 845 23.78 34.93 18.56
CA MET A 845 22.54 34.20 18.80
C MET A 845 22.20 34.12 20.29
N GLN A 846 21.01 34.61 20.65
CA GLN A 846 20.48 34.52 22.01
C GLN A 846 20.13 33.08 22.37
N ASP A 847 20.16 32.77 23.66
CA ASP A 847 19.82 31.45 24.21
C ASP A 847 20.65 30.28 23.64
N THR A 848 21.88 30.55 23.21
CA THR A 848 22.88 29.54 22.79
C THR A 848 24.17 29.66 23.61
N ASN A 849 24.97 28.60 23.64
CA ASN A 849 26.32 28.61 24.19
C ASN A 849 27.42 28.91 23.14
N TYR A 850 27.07 29.39 21.94
CA TYR A 850 28.03 29.69 20.88
C TYR A 850 29.02 30.79 21.27
N LYS A 851 28.57 31.84 21.97
CA LYS A 851 29.48 32.86 22.48
C LYS A 851 30.55 32.28 23.42
N LYS A 852 30.17 31.32 24.26
CA LYS A 852 31.10 30.63 25.18
C LYS A 852 32.10 29.77 24.41
N ALA A 853 31.65 29.03 23.39
CA ALA A 853 32.49 28.14 22.60
C ALA A 853 33.41 28.87 21.61
N PHE A 854 32.90 29.91 20.95
CA PHE A 854 33.51 30.52 19.77
C PHE A 854 33.91 31.98 19.93
N GLY A 855 33.46 32.67 20.98
CA GLY A 855 33.69 34.12 21.16
C GLY A 855 35.17 34.52 21.14
N LYS A 856 36.05 33.68 21.68
CA LYS A 856 37.50 33.90 21.61
C LYS A 856 38.02 33.96 20.17
N PHE A 857 37.54 33.09 19.28
CA PHE A 857 37.96 33.07 17.88
C PHE A 857 37.44 34.27 17.11
N PHE A 858 36.24 34.74 17.46
CA PHE A 858 35.69 35.97 16.91
C PHE A 858 36.52 37.19 17.33
N GLU A 859 36.89 37.31 18.60
CA GLU A 859 37.79 38.38 19.07
C GLU A 859 39.18 38.32 18.41
N GLU A 860 39.71 37.11 18.19
CA GLU A 860 40.98 36.90 17.49
C GLU A 860 40.94 37.33 16.03
N SER A 861 39.79 37.24 15.37
CA SER A 861 39.61 37.59 13.94
C SER A 861 39.95 39.05 13.63
N ALA A 862 39.78 39.95 14.60
CA ALA A 862 40.04 41.39 14.46
C ALA A 862 41.53 41.77 14.57
N LYS A 863 42.45 40.81 14.80
CA LYS A 863 43.88 41.10 14.98
C LYS A 863 44.55 41.41 13.63
N PRO A 864 45.28 42.54 13.51
CA PRO A 864 45.82 43.01 12.21
C PRO A 864 46.91 42.14 11.55
N ASN A 865 47.39 41.07 12.21
CA ASN A 865 48.38 40.13 11.66
C ASN A 865 48.03 38.68 12.02
N LEU A 866 46.74 38.33 11.97
CA LEU A 866 46.29 36.98 12.27
C LEU A 866 46.79 35.98 11.21
N ASP A 867 47.40 34.89 11.66
CA ASP A 867 47.65 33.72 10.82
C ASP A 867 46.31 33.01 10.58
N LYS A 868 45.68 33.28 9.43
CA LYS A 868 44.35 32.79 9.08
C LYS A 868 44.29 31.28 8.97
N TYR A 869 45.35 30.64 8.47
CA TYR A 869 45.44 29.19 8.39
C TYR A 869 45.44 28.58 9.79
N LYS A 870 46.29 29.10 10.70
CA LYS A 870 46.36 28.63 12.08
C LYS A 870 45.07 28.90 12.85
N TRP A 871 44.45 30.06 12.63
CA TRP A 871 43.15 30.39 13.19
C TRP A 871 42.07 29.40 12.72
N ALA A 872 41.97 29.17 11.41
CA ALA A 872 40.99 28.24 10.84
C ALA A 872 41.23 26.81 11.33
N TYR A 873 42.49 26.39 11.44
CA TYR A 873 42.84 25.09 11.99
C TYR A 873 42.40 24.93 13.44
N ASN A 874 42.68 25.93 14.30
CA ASN A 874 42.28 25.89 15.71
C ASN A 874 40.76 25.95 15.90
N LEU A 875 40.07 26.79 15.11
CA LEU A 875 38.61 26.88 15.15
C LEU A 875 37.97 25.58 14.66
N SER A 876 38.52 24.94 13.62
CA SER A 876 38.01 23.66 13.12
C SER A 876 38.05 22.53 14.16
N LYS A 877 38.98 22.59 15.12
CA LYS A 877 39.05 21.63 16.25
C LYS A 877 37.96 21.83 17.30
N LYS A 878 37.26 22.96 17.25
CA LYS A 878 36.15 23.30 18.15
C LYS A 878 34.77 23.03 17.55
N LEU A 879 34.73 22.75 16.25
CA LEU A 879 33.52 22.32 15.59
C LEU A 879 33.32 20.83 15.87
N TYR A 880 32.15 20.49 16.40
CA TYR A 880 31.71 19.09 16.49
C TYR A 880 31.53 18.46 15.08
N MET A 881 31.36 19.32 14.06
CA MET A 881 31.03 19.05 12.65
C MET A 881 32.24 18.92 11.72
#